data_AF-A0A3S0S146-F1
#
_entry.id   AF-A0A3S0S146-F1
#
_cell.length_a   1.000
_cell.length_b   1.000
_cell.length_c   1.000
_cell.angle_alpha   90.00
_cell.angle_beta   90.00
_cell.angle_gamma   90.00
#
_symmetry.space_group_name_H-M   'P 1'
#
loop_
_entity.id
_entity.type
_entity.pdbx_description
1 polymer ?
#
loop_
_entity_poly.entity_id
_entity_poly.type
_entity_poly.pdbx_seq_one_letter_code
_entity_poly.pdbx_strand_id
1 'polypeptide(L)'
;MKLFNFLATASLFLAVSVANSPVTAANAVAPASEANCRHLARDGVEIDNLAYWRNALAACEAYLQAEPGSVDARYFWLASKFNLQQYEPALAGFEELAAQGHAPSMDYLAEASAYGFGRERDFNTALSWLRKAREANDPRSADYLGEMYKLGWGVSQDFVMARSYFELADRLGYVPAKRSLAWMYLDGLGAPVDAERGFGLLSAAAQLGNERATTDLAFLYTIGIGTEKSTSRAVAMLDDLVRKGSADGMRTLARYYLRDGDKAQKKTALDLLEKAVALGDGGAMRTLADIYIAGKVTGRDFAKAEALLDQAIAQGIVAAYRGKALLFWKMPDPRYGQAMSWMKEAASRGDSRAMADVGVMYEEGKGVPVDEHEARIWYEKSAKLGDPSGSRHFGQSLYFGRGGPRDIENGVKWLEKSAAAGETDAMRVLAYAYEDGSGLPKDAVKAFEWFQKAADAGDADAFLEVADRSYDGSGTTADAQKSFVWYLKAAESGSAKAQYCVGLLYERGEGTAQDSREAVHWFKTAAENGYIEAFAELGEMYANDANLPRDDGKSIGYLEKGAATGNATAMILLGIKYEDGDGVARDYAKAIEWYEAAANKKSADAMYRLGTLYRGAEGNQKDFGKALEWLTKAGAYGNAKAQYSLGDIYEYGQGVPIDRSKALSWFMMAAFKQYPEAMNAVGYYYQNGIGTKEDQTIARNWFQKAADAGSAAGALNLAWYYENGKDQDQAVAFQYYKKSAELNSAGGMFALGRFYDDGLGIAVDRQEAIKWYLRAMDAGYNRAAYRLAYAYDATFSSDNAAENILLAMRQGDRQIADELKAFSPFTRTALKRSLSRRGLYDGPLDDEIDQPLKSSLKNYAMTYGG
;
A
#
# COMPACT_ATOMS: atom_id res chain seq x y z
N MET A 1 49.84 5.43 19.49
CA MET A 1 48.42 5.44 19.89
C MET A 1 48.15 5.19 21.38
N LYS A 2 49.18 5.14 22.25
CA LYS A 2 49.07 5.27 23.73
C LYS A 2 49.74 6.55 24.27
N LEU A 3 50.06 7.50 23.37
CA LEU A 3 50.66 8.80 23.71
C LEU A 3 49.67 9.99 23.60
N PHE A 4 48.45 9.77 23.09
CA PHE A 4 47.41 10.81 23.00
C PHE A 4 46.50 10.87 24.24
N ASN A 5 46.55 9.86 25.12
CA ASN A 5 45.87 9.86 26.43
C ASN A 5 46.66 10.59 27.53
N PHE A 6 47.83 11.16 27.21
CA PHE A 6 48.67 11.89 28.17
C PHE A 6 48.56 13.43 28.06
N LEU A 7 47.83 13.95 27.06
CA LEU A 7 47.58 15.39 26.87
C LEU A 7 46.13 15.82 27.17
N ALA A 8 45.25 14.89 27.57
CA ALA A 8 43.89 15.20 28.03
C ALA A 8 43.72 15.17 29.57
N THR A 9 44.80 14.89 30.31
CA THR A 9 44.79 14.82 31.79
C THR A 9 45.52 15.98 32.47
N ALA A 10 45.99 16.99 31.71
CA ALA A 10 46.65 18.18 32.25
C ALA A 10 45.76 19.46 32.33
N SER A 11 44.49 19.39 31.89
CA SER A 11 43.52 20.49 32.06
C SER A 11 42.45 20.21 33.14
N LEU A 12 42.58 19.10 33.87
CA LEU A 12 41.63 18.69 34.92
C LEU A 12 42.16 18.85 36.36
N PHE A 13 43.33 19.49 36.56
CA PHE A 13 43.95 19.66 37.88
C PHE A 13 44.28 21.12 38.27
N LEU A 14 43.59 22.09 37.66
CA LEU A 14 43.68 23.52 38.03
C LEU A 14 42.32 24.21 38.20
N ALA A 15 41.24 23.45 38.47
CA ALA A 15 39.93 24.00 38.84
C ALA A 15 39.22 23.20 39.96
N VAL A 16 39.99 22.51 40.81
CA VAL A 16 39.49 21.90 42.06
C VAL A 16 40.44 22.31 43.20
N SER A 17 40.46 23.61 43.52
CA SER A 17 40.96 24.12 44.80
C SER A 17 40.46 25.53 45.14
N VAL A 18 39.25 25.89 44.73
CA VAL A 18 38.47 27.00 45.32
C VAL A 18 37.01 26.55 45.48
N ALA A 19 36.83 25.44 46.18
CA ALA A 19 35.54 24.96 46.66
C ALA A 19 35.69 24.71 48.16
N ASN A 20 35.86 25.79 48.92
CA ASN A 20 35.55 25.92 50.35
C ASN A 20 35.96 27.32 50.80
N SER A 21 35.12 28.29 50.45
CA SER A 21 35.00 29.55 51.17
C SER A 21 33.51 29.86 51.17
N PRO A 22 32.93 30.27 52.31
CA PRO A 22 31.52 30.62 52.34
C PRO A 22 31.36 31.81 51.41
N VAL A 23 30.74 31.60 50.24
CA VAL A 23 30.21 32.72 49.50
C VAL A 23 29.00 33.20 50.30
N THR A 24 29.29 34.02 51.30
CA THR A 24 28.46 35.17 51.64
C THR A 24 28.40 36.05 50.39
N ALA A 25 27.64 35.62 49.39
CA ALA A 25 26.99 36.57 48.51
C ALA A 25 25.82 37.08 49.35
N ALA A 26 26.10 38.16 50.07
CA ALA A 26 25.06 39.10 50.41
C ALA A 26 24.15 39.23 49.18
N ASN A 27 22.85 39.04 49.39
CA ASN A 27 21.82 39.57 48.51
C ASN A 27 22.10 41.08 48.38
N ALA A 28 22.99 41.46 47.46
CA ALA A 28 23.00 42.79 46.92
C ALA A 28 21.78 42.82 46.00
N VAL A 29 20.60 42.99 46.61
CA VAL A 29 19.43 43.53 45.93
C VAL A 29 19.96 44.79 45.26
N ALA A 30 20.08 44.78 43.93
CA ALA A 30 20.35 45.99 43.18
C ALA A 30 19.37 47.05 43.68
N PRO A 31 19.80 48.30 43.95
CA PRO A 31 18.93 49.29 44.55
C PRO A 31 17.63 49.35 43.76
N ALA A 32 16.49 49.18 44.47
CA ALA A 32 15.18 49.14 43.85
C ALA A 32 14.99 50.43 43.05
N SER A 33 15.01 50.30 41.72
CA SER A 33 14.81 51.39 40.79
C SER A 33 13.58 51.10 39.96
N GLU A 34 12.89 52.16 39.55
CA GLU A 34 11.75 52.06 38.65
C GLU A 34 12.12 51.26 37.39
N ALA A 35 13.33 51.48 36.87
CA ALA A 35 13.86 50.76 35.73
C ALA A 35 13.95 49.25 35.96
N ASN A 36 14.24 48.79 37.18
CA ASN A 36 14.31 47.37 37.51
C ASN A 36 12.91 46.74 37.63
N CYS A 37 11.95 47.41 38.30
CA CYS A 37 10.55 46.98 38.31
C CYS A 37 10.00 46.92 36.89
N ARG A 38 10.18 47.99 36.10
CA ARG A 38 9.80 48.03 34.68
C ARG A 38 10.50 46.95 33.87
N HIS A 39 11.78 46.68 34.10
CA HIS A 39 12.53 45.68 33.34
C HIS A 39 12.05 44.25 33.60
N LEU A 40 11.73 43.94 34.86
CA LEU A 40 11.25 42.62 35.27
C LEU A 40 9.74 42.44 35.07
N ALA A 41 8.98 43.51 34.85
CA ALA A 41 7.54 43.48 34.65
C ALA A 41 7.10 44.00 33.27
N ARG A 42 8.02 44.14 32.31
CA ARG A 42 7.81 44.81 31.00
C ARG A 42 6.50 44.39 30.34
N ASP A 43 5.76 45.38 29.84
CA ASP A 43 4.65 45.15 28.92
C ASP A 43 5.11 44.51 27.61
N GLY A 44 4.33 43.54 27.13
CA GLY A 44 4.59 42.82 25.88
C GLY A 44 5.47 41.57 26.00
N VAL A 45 5.90 41.23 27.23
CA VAL A 45 6.61 39.99 27.51
C VAL A 45 5.58 38.90 27.82
N GLU A 46 5.20 38.14 26.79
CA GLU A 46 4.31 36.97 26.91
C GLU A 46 5.09 35.76 27.47
N ILE A 47 5.52 35.86 28.73
CA ILE A 47 6.24 34.79 29.41
C ILE A 47 5.29 34.06 30.38
N ASP A 48 5.01 32.79 30.08
CA ASP A 48 4.26 31.84 30.93
C ASP A 48 5.08 31.36 32.16
N ASN A 49 6.11 32.12 32.59
CA ASN A 49 7.04 31.76 33.65
C ASN A 49 6.62 32.40 34.98
N LEU A 50 6.08 31.60 35.90
CA LEU A 50 5.70 32.07 37.24
C LEU A 50 6.88 32.60 38.07
N ALA A 51 8.11 32.11 37.85
CA ALA A 51 9.28 32.60 38.57
C ALA A 51 9.65 34.03 38.14
N TYR A 52 9.47 34.35 36.86
CA TYR A 52 9.63 35.71 36.34
C TYR A 52 8.67 36.67 37.05
N TRP A 53 7.38 36.34 37.08
CA TRP A 53 6.37 37.19 37.72
C TRP A 53 6.56 37.32 39.25
N ARG A 54 7.11 36.30 39.92
CA ARG A 54 7.51 36.42 41.35
C ARG A 54 8.63 37.42 41.57
N ASN A 55 9.65 37.39 40.71
CA ASN A 55 10.77 38.34 40.78
C ASN A 55 10.30 39.76 40.44
N ALA A 56 9.43 39.90 39.45
CA ALA A 56 8.77 41.15 39.08
C ALA A 56 7.97 41.72 40.25
N LEU A 57 7.14 40.89 40.89
CA LEU A 57 6.35 41.28 42.05
C LEU A 57 7.24 41.81 43.17
N ALA A 58 8.28 41.05 43.55
CA ALA A 58 9.21 41.45 44.60
C ALA A 58 9.97 42.75 44.28
N ALA A 59 10.39 42.95 43.03
CA ALA A 59 11.07 44.15 42.60
C ALA A 59 10.17 45.38 42.63
N CYS A 60 8.91 45.24 42.19
CA CYS A 60 7.93 46.32 42.23
C CYS A 60 7.45 46.61 43.66
N GLU A 61 7.31 45.60 44.53
CA GLU A 61 7.04 45.79 45.96
C GLU A 61 8.15 46.59 46.65
N ALA A 62 9.41 46.22 46.41
CA ALA A 62 10.56 46.94 46.97
C ALA A 62 10.62 48.41 46.51
N TYR A 63 10.28 48.68 45.24
CA TYR A 63 10.25 50.05 44.71
C TYR A 63 9.07 50.86 45.25
N LEU A 64 7.88 50.27 45.38
CA LEU A 64 6.70 50.93 45.94
C LEU A 64 6.86 51.28 47.43
N GLN A 65 7.73 50.58 48.17
CA GLN A 65 8.10 50.98 49.53
C GLN A 65 8.90 52.30 49.54
N ALA A 66 9.70 52.56 48.51
CA ALA A 66 10.47 53.79 48.38
C ALA A 66 9.66 54.94 47.75
N GLU A 67 8.82 54.64 46.76
CA GLU A 67 8.01 55.61 46.01
C GLU A 67 6.53 55.16 45.89
N PRO A 68 5.71 55.32 46.95
CA PRO A 68 4.33 54.82 46.96
C PRO A 68 3.39 55.44 45.92
N GLY A 69 3.75 56.61 45.37
CA GLY A 69 2.94 57.35 44.40
C GLY A 69 3.15 56.96 42.93
N SER A 70 4.07 56.04 42.63
CA SER A 70 4.37 55.64 41.25
C SER A 70 3.23 54.82 40.63
N VAL A 71 2.49 55.42 39.70
CA VAL A 71 1.41 54.77 38.95
C VAL A 71 1.94 53.58 38.15
N ASP A 72 3.09 53.75 37.48
CA ASP A 72 3.71 52.70 36.67
C ASP A 72 4.16 51.52 37.52
N ALA A 73 4.83 51.75 38.65
CA ALA A 73 5.22 50.66 39.54
C ALA A 73 4.02 49.95 40.16
N ARG A 74 2.96 50.70 40.50
CA ARG A 74 1.70 50.14 41.00
C ARG A 74 1.02 49.28 39.93
N TYR A 75 1.01 49.74 38.68
CA TYR A 75 0.52 48.97 37.55
C TYR A 75 1.29 47.66 37.38
N PHE A 76 2.63 47.71 37.32
CA PHE A 76 3.46 46.51 37.15
C PHE A 76 3.35 45.53 38.32
N TRP A 77 3.17 46.04 39.54
CA TRP A 77 2.86 45.22 40.70
C TRP A 77 1.51 44.49 40.55
N LEU A 78 0.45 45.19 40.12
CA LEU A 78 -0.86 44.60 39.85
C LEU A 78 -0.81 43.59 38.70
N ALA A 79 -0.09 43.90 37.61
CA ALA A 79 0.14 42.98 36.50
C ALA A 79 0.87 41.72 36.97
N SER A 80 1.89 41.85 37.81
CA SER A 80 2.58 40.70 38.40
C SER A 80 1.64 39.84 39.24
N LYS A 81 0.77 40.46 40.05
CA LYS A 81 -0.26 39.74 40.82
C LYS A 81 -1.26 39.03 39.92
N PHE A 82 -1.73 39.70 38.87
CA PHE A 82 -2.67 39.14 37.92
C PHE A 82 -2.11 37.89 37.23
N ASN A 83 -0.87 37.97 36.72
CA ASN A 83 -0.19 36.82 36.09
C ASN A 83 0.17 35.71 37.08
N LEU A 84 0.32 36.04 38.38
CA LEU A 84 0.42 35.05 39.47
C LEU A 84 -0.95 34.54 39.96
N GLN A 85 -2.03 34.82 39.21
CA GLN A 85 -3.40 34.41 39.49
C GLN A 85 -3.98 34.96 40.80
N GLN A 86 -3.40 36.02 41.34
CA GLN A 86 -3.93 36.75 42.48
C GLN A 86 -4.95 37.78 41.98
N TYR A 87 -6.04 37.29 41.37
CA TYR A 87 -6.95 38.13 40.59
C TYR A 87 -7.69 39.18 41.42
N GLU A 88 -8.28 38.80 42.56
CA GLU A 88 -9.07 39.73 43.37
C GLU A 88 -8.31 41.03 43.75
N PRO A 89 -7.10 40.98 44.35
CA PRO A 89 -6.36 42.19 44.67
C PRO A 89 -5.84 42.92 43.43
N ALA A 90 -5.56 42.20 42.34
CA ALA A 90 -5.11 42.82 41.09
C ALA A 90 -6.22 43.60 40.41
N LEU A 91 -7.41 42.99 40.28
CA LEU A 91 -8.57 43.57 39.63
C LEU A 91 -9.08 44.82 40.35
N ALA A 92 -9.17 44.78 41.67
CA ALA A 92 -9.55 45.95 42.46
C ALA A 92 -8.58 47.13 42.23
N GLY A 93 -7.26 46.86 42.23
CA GLY A 93 -6.26 47.88 41.94
C GLY A 93 -6.30 48.39 40.50
N PHE A 94 -6.58 47.52 39.52
CA PHE A 94 -6.76 47.95 38.13
C PHE A 94 -7.97 48.84 37.95
N GLU A 95 -9.09 48.57 38.63
CA GLU A 95 -10.29 49.42 38.61
C GLU A 95 -9.99 50.82 39.17
N GLU A 96 -9.22 50.92 40.24
CA GLU A 96 -8.77 52.20 40.78
C GLU A 96 -7.90 53.00 39.80
N LEU A 97 -6.95 52.33 39.14
CA LEU A 97 -6.10 52.97 38.14
C LEU A 97 -6.90 53.34 36.87
N ALA A 98 -7.81 52.49 36.43
CA ALA A 98 -8.69 52.74 35.29
C ALA A 98 -9.66 53.90 35.54
N ALA A 99 -10.14 54.08 36.78
CA ALA A 99 -10.94 55.23 37.17
C ALA A 99 -10.16 56.56 37.04
N GLN A 100 -8.83 56.52 37.15
CA GLN A 100 -7.92 57.65 36.94
C GLN A 100 -7.50 57.83 35.47
N GLY A 101 -8.04 57.02 34.54
CA GLY A 101 -7.72 57.09 33.12
C GLY A 101 -6.48 56.29 32.69
N HIS A 102 -5.93 55.42 33.55
CA HIS A 102 -4.79 54.58 33.20
C HIS A 102 -5.19 53.48 32.20
N ALA A 103 -4.92 53.70 30.91
CA ALA A 103 -5.35 52.82 29.83
C ALA A 103 -4.78 51.38 29.91
N PRO A 104 -3.50 51.15 30.26
CA PRO A 104 -2.98 49.77 30.38
C PRO A 104 -3.69 48.92 31.46
N SER A 105 -4.28 49.55 32.48
CA SER A 105 -5.10 48.84 33.47
C SER A 105 -6.46 48.41 32.92
N MET A 106 -7.02 49.21 32.00
CA MET A 106 -8.29 48.87 31.33
C MET A 106 -8.12 47.61 30.47
N ASP A 107 -6.95 47.39 29.88
CA ASP A 107 -6.66 46.19 29.10
C ASP A 107 -6.71 44.92 29.96
N TYR A 108 -6.11 44.93 31.16
CA TYR A 108 -6.19 43.80 32.08
C TYR A 108 -7.63 43.55 32.58
N LEU A 109 -8.43 44.61 32.76
CA LEU A 109 -9.84 44.46 33.09
C LEU A 109 -10.63 43.88 31.92
N ALA A 110 -10.30 44.26 30.69
CA ALA A 110 -10.88 43.67 29.50
C ALA A 110 -10.51 42.21 29.35
N GLU A 111 -9.24 41.87 29.56
CA GLU A 111 -8.73 40.50 29.52
C GLU A 111 -9.44 39.62 30.55
N ALA A 112 -9.54 40.11 31.79
CA ALA A 112 -10.25 39.43 32.86
C ALA A 112 -11.71 39.17 32.51
N SER A 113 -12.41 40.13 31.89
CA SER A 113 -13.79 39.96 31.47
C SER A 113 -13.93 39.06 30.25
N ALA A 114 -13.02 39.10 29.28
CA ALA A 114 -13.08 38.28 28.07
C ALA A 114 -12.77 36.80 28.35
N TYR A 115 -11.83 36.52 29.25
CA TYR A 115 -11.41 35.16 29.59
C TYR A 115 -12.00 34.63 30.89
N GLY A 116 -12.64 35.47 31.70
CA GLY A 116 -13.21 35.08 32.99
C GLY A 116 -12.18 34.92 34.11
N PHE A 117 -11.10 35.71 34.09
CA PHE A 117 -10.07 35.66 35.12
C PHE A 117 -10.50 36.44 36.37
N GLY A 118 -10.85 35.72 37.44
CA GLY A 118 -11.30 36.32 38.70
C GLY A 118 -12.66 37.03 38.64
N ARG A 119 -13.41 36.86 37.55
CA ARG A 119 -14.77 37.39 37.33
C ARG A 119 -15.51 36.55 36.28
N GLU A 120 -16.83 36.67 36.19
CA GLU A 120 -17.59 36.00 35.14
C GLU A 120 -17.20 36.53 33.75
N ARG A 121 -17.24 35.62 32.76
CA ARG A 121 -16.92 35.97 31.37
C ARG A 121 -18.02 36.85 30.77
N ASP A 122 -17.65 38.04 30.35
CA ASP A 122 -18.52 39.02 29.71
C ASP A 122 -17.76 39.81 28.63
N PHE A 123 -18.03 39.46 27.37
CA PHE A 123 -17.42 40.13 26.23
C PHE A 123 -17.89 41.58 26.05
N ASN A 124 -19.09 41.95 26.52
CA ASN A 124 -19.57 43.32 26.43
C ASN A 124 -18.79 44.22 27.37
N THR A 125 -18.55 43.76 28.60
CA THR A 125 -17.69 44.47 29.56
C THR A 125 -16.26 44.57 29.05
N ALA A 126 -15.72 43.50 28.44
CA ALA A 126 -14.40 43.54 27.83
C ALA A 126 -14.30 44.60 26.71
N LEU A 127 -15.26 44.61 25.78
CA LEU A 127 -15.32 45.60 24.70
C LEU A 127 -15.46 47.03 25.23
N SER A 128 -16.21 47.23 26.31
CA SER A 128 -16.37 48.53 26.94
C SER A 128 -15.02 49.08 27.43
N TRP A 129 -14.26 48.25 28.15
CA TRP A 129 -12.93 48.62 28.63
C TRP A 129 -11.95 48.89 27.49
N LEU A 130 -11.88 48.02 26.48
CA LEU A 130 -10.99 48.21 25.34
C LEU A 130 -11.32 49.46 24.52
N ARG A 131 -12.60 49.77 24.31
CA ARG A 131 -13.00 51.00 23.62
C ARG A 131 -12.58 52.24 24.39
N LYS A 132 -12.70 52.22 25.71
CA LYS A 132 -12.25 53.31 26.59
C LYS A 132 -10.72 53.46 26.60
N ALA A 133 -9.99 52.35 26.64
CA ALA A 133 -8.52 52.33 26.54
C ALA A 133 -8.04 52.87 25.19
N ARG A 134 -8.74 52.51 24.11
CA ARG A 134 -8.46 52.99 22.75
C ARG A 134 -8.68 54.49 22.60
N GLU A 135 -9.69 55.08 23.27
CA GLU A 135 -9.88 56.53 23.29
C GLU A 135 -8.67 57.28 23.90
N ALA A 136 -7.87 56.60 24.73
CA ALA A 136 -6.60 57.09 25.25
C ALA A 136 -5.38 56.76 24.36
N ASN A 137 -5.60 56.31 23.11
CA ASN A 137 -4.57 55.88 22.15
C ASN A 137 -3.68 54.73 22.65
N ASP A 138 -4.23 53.82 23.46
CA ASP A 138 -3.45 52.67 23.92
C ASP A 138 -3.20 51.62 22.79
N PRO A 139 -1.93 51.31 22.46
CA PRO A 139 -1.59 50.37 21.39
C PRO A 139 -2.08 48.93 21.61
N ARG A 140 -2.06 48.45 22.87
CA ARG A 140 -2.37 47.06 23.24
C ARG A 140 -3.87 46.81 23.17
N SER A 141 -4.67 47.80 23.57
CA SER A 141 -6.13 47.79 23.42
C SER A 141 -6.56 47.63 21.95
N ALA A 142 -5.83 48.26 21.02
CA ALA A 142 -6.08 48.15 19.59
C ALA A 142 -5.76 46.73 19.08
N ASP A 143 -4.63 46.14 19.46
CA ASP A 143 -4.29 44.77 19.09
C ASP A 143 -5.34 43.77 19.64
N TYR A 144 -5.75 43.96 20.89
CA TYR A 144 -6.75 43.09 21.51
C TYR A 144 -8.14 43.24 20.88
N LEU A 145 -8.57 44.45 20.51
CA LEU A 145 -9.77 44.63 19.69
C LEU A 145 -9.65 43.88 18.36
N GLY A 146 -8.46 43.90 17.74
CA GLY A 146 -8.15 43.12 16.54
C GLY A 146 -8.43 41.63 16.74
N GLU A 147 -7.93 41.05 17.84
CA GLU A 147 -8.20 39.65 18.22
C GLU A 147 -9.69 39.39 18.45
N MET A 148 -10.42 40.28 19.13
CA MET A 148 -11.86 40.12 19.36
C MET A 148 -12.66 40.09 18.05
N TYR A 149 -12.32 40.94 17.07
CA TYR A 149 -12.92 40.92 15.73
C TYR A 149 -12.50 39.70 14.91
N LYS A 150 -11.25 39.24 15.05
CA LYS A 150 -10.76 38.04 14.37
C LYS A 150 -11.48 36.78 14.87
N LEU A 151 -11.77 36.71 16.18
CA LEU A 151 -12.42 35.57 16.82
C LEU A 151 -13.94 35.70 16.94
N GLY A 152 -14.51 36.87 16.70
CA GLY A 152 -15.94 37.15 16.88
C GLY A 152 -16.38 37.16 18.35
N TRP A 153 -15.52 37.62 19.25
CA TRP A 153 -15.83 37.68 20.69
C TRP A 153 -16.62 38.94 21.03
N GLY A 154 -17.91 38.78 21.36
CA GLY A 154 -18.82 39.90 21.65
C GLY A 154 -19.15 40.79 20.45
N VAL A 155 -18.59 40.50 19.27
CA VAL A 155 -18.82 41.17 18.00
C VAL A 155 -18.96 40.13 16.89
N SER A 156 -19.57 40.49 15.76
CA SER A 156 -19.51 39.65 14.57
C SER A 156 -18.06 39.52 14.08
N GLN A 157 -17.66 38.31 13.69
CA GLN A 157 -16.33 38.07 13.13
C GLN A 157 -16.13 38.93 11.87
N ASP A 158 -15.06 39.71 11.85
CA ASP A 158 -14.73 40.61 10.75
C ASP A 158 -13.22 40.74 10.62
N PHE A 159 -12.66 40.03 9.63
CA PHE A 159 -11.23 40.01 9.38
C PHE A 159 -10.67 41.33 8.85
N VAL A 160 -11.50 42.15 8.17
CA VAL A 160 -11.06 43.45 7.65
C VAL A 160 -10.90 44.42 8.82
N MET A 161 -11.87 44.42 9.74
CA MET A 161 -11.79 45.19 10.98
C MET A 161 -10.64 44.70 11.87
N ALA A 162 -10.47 43.39 12.03
CA ALA A 162 -9.36 42.81 12.79
C ALA A 162 -8.01 43.32 12.27
N ARG A 163 -7.79 43.23 10.95
CA ARG A 163 -6.58 43.74 10.30
C ARG A 163 -6.39 45.24 10.57
N SER A 164 -7.44 46.04 10.44
CA SER A 164 -7.37 47.50 10.65
C SER A 164 -6.90 47.87 12.06
N TYR A 165 -7.28 47.06 13.05
CA TYR A 165 -6.90 47.23 14.45
C TYR A 165 -5.46 46.79 14.71
N PHE A 166 -5.01 45.68 14.12
CA PHE A 166 -3.58 45.30 14.16
C PHE A 166 -2.70 46.34 13.46
N GLU A 167 -3.13 46.89 12.32
CA GLU A 167 -2.41 47.99 11.65
C GLU A 167 -2.37 49.26 12.50
N LEU A 168 -3.44 49.56 13.24
CA LEU A 168 -3.46 50.68 14.19
C LEU A 168 -2.47 50.44 15.34
N ALA A 169 -2.50 49.26 15.95
CA ALA A 169 -1.58 48.88 17.02
C ALA A 169 -0.11 48.94 16.57
N ASP A 170 0.19 48.47 15.35
CA ASP A 170 1.52 48.56 14.77
C ASP A 170 1.96 50.01 14.54
N ARG A 171 1.07 50.86 14.01
CA ARG A 171 1.34 52.31 13.84
C ARG A 171 1.60 53.01 15.17
N LEU A 172 0.97 52.55 16.25
CA LEU A 172 1.19 53.05 17.61
C LEU A 172 2.45 52.46 18.27
N GLY A 173 3.20 51.59 17.58
CA GLY A 173 4.48 51.04 18.02
C GLY A 173 4.39 49.74 18.81
N TYR A 174 3.24 49.04 18.79
CA TYR A 174 3.09 47.76 19.48
C TYR A 174 3.75 46.63 18.69
N VAL A 175 4.95 46.21 19.11
CA VAL A 175 5.72 45.17 18.42
C VAL A 175 4.92 43.86 18.21
N PRO A 176 4.15 43.35 19.19
CA PRO A 176 3.35 42.14 18.98
C PRO A 176 2.31 42.24 17.85
N ALA A 177 1.79 43.45 17.56
CA ALA A 177 0.85 43.63 16.46
C ALA A 177 1.43 43.27 15.09
N LYS A 178 2.76 43.40 14.91
CA LYS A 178 3.44 42.92 13.68
C LYS A 178 3.27 41.42 13.50
N ARG A 179 3.33 40.65 14.59
CA ARG A 179 3.10 39.20 14.56
C ARG A 179 1.63 38.90 14.23
N SER A 180 0.68 39.56 14.88
CA SER A 180 -0.76 39.41 14.60
C SER A 180 -1.07 39.74 13.13
N LEU A 181 -0.53 40.85 12.63
CA LEU A 181 -0.70 41.28 11.24
C LEU A 181 0.00 40.34 10.24
N ALA A 182 1.15 39.77 10.61
CA ALA A 182 1.83 38.81 9.75
C ALA A 182 0.96 37.59 9.46
N TRP A 183 0.35 37.02 10.49
CA TRP A 183 -0.54 35.86 10.33
C TRP A 183 -1.81 36.19 9.55
N MET A 184 -2.34 37.42 9.65
CA MET A 184 -3.42 37.88 8.75
C MET A 184 -3.03 37.79 7.27
N TYR A 185 -1.80 38.19 6.91
CA TYR A 185 -1.31 38.11 5.52
C TYR A 185 -0.93 36.70 5.10
N LEU A 186 -0.36 35.89 5.99
CA LEU A 186 0.00 34.50 5.69
C LEU A 186 -1.24 33.65 5.41
N ASP A 187 -2.30 33.85 6.20
CA ASP A 187 -3.54 33.08 6.11
C ASP A 187 -4.55 33.67 5.11
N GLY A 188 -4.29 34.87 4.58
CA GLY A 188 -5.21 35.58 3.67
C GLY A 188 -6.50 36.03 4.37
N LEU A 189 -6.41 36.41 5.65
CA LEU A 189 -7.55 36.87 6.44
C LEU A 189 -7.68 38.39 6.29
N GLY A 190 -8.82 38.86 5.77
CA GLY A 190 -9.08 40.30 5.57
C GLY A 190 -8.18 40.97 4.52
N ALA A 191 -7.30 40.20 3.86
CA ALA A 191 -6.38 40.59 2.81
C ALA A 191 -6.08 39.38 1.90
N PRO A 192 -5.67 39.55 0.64
CA PRO A 192 -5.08 38.45 -0.13
C PRO A 192 -3.85 37.86 0.58
N VAL A 193 -3.59 36.56 0.35
CA VAL A 193 -2.39 35.89 0.85
C VAL A 193 -1.15 36.61 0.34
N ASP A 194 -0.27 37.01 1.26
CA ASP A 194 0.97 37.72 0.97
C ASP A 194 2.09 37.21 1.89
N ALA A 195 2.74 36.14 1.44
CA ALA A 195 3.77 35.45 2.22
C ALA A 195 5.03 36.31 2.44
N GLU A 196 5.42 37.14 1.46
CA GLU A 196 6.57 38.04 1.61
C GLU A 196 6.32 39.10 2.67
N ARG A 197 5.13 39.72 2.66
CA ARG A 197 4.77 40.71 3.65
C ARG A 197 4.62 40.11 5.05
N GLY A 198 3.98 38.94 5.16
CA GLY A 198 3.87 38.23 6.43
C GLY A 198 5.25 37.90 7.02
N PHE A 199 6.14 37.34 6.19
CA PHE A 199 7.51 37.05 6.59
C PHE A 199 8.30 38.30 6.98
N GLY A 200 8.14 39.41 6.25
CA GLY A 200 8.79 40.69 6.54
C GLY A 200 8.36 41.28 7.89
N LEU A 201 7.07 41.18 8.22
CA LEU A 201 6.52 41.63 9.50
C LEU A 201 7.06 40.81 10.69
N LEU A 202 7.10 39.48 10.57
CA LEU A 202 7.71 38.61 11.58
C LEU A 202 9.20 38.88 11.74
N SER A 203 9.92 39.09 10.63
CA SER A 203 11.34 39.44 10.63
C SER A 203 11.60 40.76 11.37
N ALA A 204 10.77 41.77 11.13
CA ALA A 204 10.87 43.05 11.83
C ALA A 204 10.55 42.91 13.33
N ALA A 205 9.52 42.14 13.70
CA ALA A 205 9.21 41.87 15.10
C ALA A 205 10.33 41.11 15.82
N ALA A 206 10.91 40.11 15.17
CA ALA A 206 12.04 39.33 15.70
C ALA A 206 13.29 40.19 15.91
N GLN A 207 13.60 41.10 14.97
CA GLN A 207 14.71 42.06 15.11
C GLN A 207 14.51 43.02 16.29
N LEU A 208 13.26 43.34 16.63
CA LEU A 208 12.88 44.13 17.79
C LEU A 208 12.84 43.30 19.10
N GLY A 209 13.24 42.02 19.05
CA GLY A 209 13.37 41.16 20.22
C GLY A 209 12.12 40.37 20.58
N ASN A 210 11.10 40.30 19.71
CA ASN A 210 9.92 39.47 19.97
C ASN A 210 10.25 37.97 19.78
N GLU A 211 10.26 37.22 20.89
CA GLU A 211 10.63 35.79 20.88
C GLU A 211 9.63 34.94 20.10
N ARG A 212 8.31 35.16 20.26
CA ARG A 212 7.28 34.41 19.52
C ARG A 212 7.34 34.66 18.01
N ALA A 213 7.64 35.87 17.58
CA ALA A 213 7.89 36.15 16.17
C ALA A 213 9.16 35.45 15.67
N THR A 214 10.18 35.30 16.53
CA THR A 214 11.40 34.56 16.21
C THR A 214 11.11 33.05 16.05
N THR A 215 10.28 32.47 16.92
CA THR A 215 9.86 31.06 16.81
C THR A 215 8.95 30.82 15.62
N ASP A 216 8.01 31.72 15.32
CA ASP A 216 7.17 31.69 14.11
C ASP A 216 8.03 31.81 12.84
N LEU A 217 9.01 32.71 12.82
CA LEU A 217 9.91 32.88 11.68
C LEU A 217 10.80 31.63 11.46
N ALA A 218 11.27 31.00 12.54
CA ALA A 218 11.96 29.72 12.47
C ALA A 218 11.06 28.65 11.84
N PHE A 219 9.78 28.58 12.22
CA PHE A 219 8.82 27.69 11.59
C PHE A 219 8.69 27.97 10.07
N LEU A 220 8.53 29.23 9.65
CA LEU A 220 8.44 29.58 8.22
C LEU A 220 9.68 29.15 7.43
N TYR A 221 10.88 29.26 8.01
CA TYR A 221 12.10 28.72 7.39
C TYR A 221 12.07 27.20 7.21
N THR A 222 11.44 26.45 8.11
CA THR A 222 11.35 24.98 7.95
C THR A 222 10.45 24.55 6.79
N ILE A 223 9.48 25.38 6.41
CA ILE A 223 8.49 25.07 5.36
C ILE A 223 8.68 25.89 4.08
N GLY A 224 9.50 26.96 4.10
CA GLY A 224 9.79 27.78 2.93
C GLY A 224 8.65 28.75 2.54
N ILE A 225 7.92 29.29 3.52
CA ILE A 225 6.87 30.30 3.25
C ILE A 225 7.45 31.70 3.40
N GLY A 226 7.38 32.50 2.33
CA GLY A 226 7.93 33.87 2.29
C GLY A 226 9.47 33.93 2.26
N THR A 227 10.13 32.77 2.18
CA THR A 227 11.59 32.60 2.12
C THR A 227 11.92 31.25 1.49
N GLU A 228 13.16 31.06 1.02
CA GLU A 228 13.67 29.72 0.74
C GLU A 228 13.71 28.85 2.01
N LYS A 229 13.37 27.57 1.84
CA LYS A 229 13.39 26.58 2.92
C LYS A 229 14.82 26.41 3.46
N SER A 230 15.02 26.65 4.76
CA SER A 230 16.33 26.58 5.41
C SER A 230 16.22 26.09 6.86
N THR A 231 16.32 24.78 7.03
CA THR A 231 16.30 24.14 8.36
C THR A 231 17.45 24.58 9.25
N SER A 232 18.66 24.73 8.69
CA SER A 232 19.84 25.18 9.44
C SER A 232 19.64 26.57 10.03
N ARG A 233 18.98 27.46 9.29
CA ARG A 233 18.65 28.81 9.76
C ARG A 233 17.59 28.79 10.85
N ALA A 234 16.54 27.97 10.69
CA ALA A 234 15.52 27.77 11.72
C ALA A 234 16.16 27.30 13.05
N VAL A 235 17.02 26.28 13.00
CA VAL A 235 17.72 25.75 14.18
C VAL A 235 18.63 26.82 14.79
N ALA A 236 19.40 27.55 13.99
CA ALA A 236 20.30 28.59 14.49
C ALA A 236 19.57 29.71 15.25
N MET A 237 18.37 30.09 14.79
CA MET A 237 17.52 31.07 15.47
C MET A 237 17.00 30.55 16.80
N LEU A 238 16.54 29.30 16.83
CA LEU A 238 16.05 28.67 18.07
C LEU A 238 17.20 28.45 19.07
N ASP A 239 18.40 28.07 18.60
CA ASP A 239 19.61 27.95 19.43
C ASP A 239 20.04 29.29 20.04
N ASP A 240 19.84 30.41 19.32
CA ASP A 240 20.06 31.75 19.88
C ASP A 240 19.09 32.05 21.03
N LEU A 241 17.81 31.73 20.88
CA LEU A 241 16.82 31.84 21.96
C LEU A 241 17.18 30.94 23.15
N VAL A 242 17.60 29.70 22.90
CA VAL A 242 18.05 28.77 23.95
C VAL A 242 19.25 29.34 24.72
N ARG A 243 20.25 29.91 24.01
CA ARG A 243 21.41 30.55 24.64
C ARG A 243 21.04 31.77 25.48
N LYS A 244 19.98 32.48 25.10
CA LYS A 244 19.40 33.60 25.88
C LYS A 244 18.54 33.14 27.05
N GLY A 245 18.33 31.82 27.23
CA GLY A 245 17.55 31.26 28.33
C GLY A 245 16.04 31.24 28.08
N SER A 246 15.58 31.40 26.83
CA SER A 246 14.15 31.37 26.50
C SER A 246 13.57 29.97 26.66
N ALA A 247 12.60 29.81 27.56
CA ALA A 247 11.90 28.53 27.76
C ALA A 247 11.06 28.14 26.53
N ASP A 248 10.45 29.12 25.84
CA ASP A 248 9.71 28.90 24.59
C ASP A 248 10.65 28.47 23.45
N GLY A 249 11.84 29.08 23.36
CA GLY A 249 12.90 28.67 22.45
C GLY A 249 13.33 27.22 22.70
N MET A 250 13.56 26.84 23.96
CA MET A 250 13.89 25.47 24.35
C MET A 250 12.79 24.48 23.96
N ARG A 251 11.54 24.79 24.28
CA ARG A 251 10.37 23.95 23.95
C ARG A 251 10.18 23.80 22.44
N THR A 252 10.33 24.89 21.69
CA THR A 252 10.12 24.88 20.24
C THR A 252 11.25 24.13 19.52
N LEU A 253 12.50 24.32 19.93
CA LEU A 253 13.61 23.51 19.42
C LEU A 253 13.46 22.03 19.76
N ALA A 254 13.03 21.72 20.99
CA ALA A 254 12.78 20.35 21.39
C ALA A 254 11.69 19.69 20.54
N ARG A 255 10.56 20.38 20.28
CA ARG A 255 9.51 19.87 19.38
C ARG A 255 10.03 19.61 17.97
N TYR A 256 10.87 20.50 17.45
CA TYR A 256 11.52 20.31 16.15
C TYR A 256 12.39 19.04 16.13
N TYR A 257 13.28 18.87 17.12
CA TYR A 257 14.12 17.68 17.24
C TYR A 257 13.34 16.38 17.48
N LEU A 258 12.21 16.43 18.17
CA LEU A 258 11.34 15.26 18.36
C LEU A 258 10.71 14.80 17.04
N ARG A 259 10.34 15.75 16.17
CA ARG A 259 9.72 15.48 14.87
C ARG A 259 10.75 15.00 13.84
N ASP A 260 11.77 15.81 13.59
CA ASP A 260 12.68 15.66 12.43
C ASP A 260 14.11 15.28 12.82
N GLY A 261 14.43 15.30 14.12
CA GLY A 261 15.79 15.12 14.59
C GLY A 261 16.27 13.66 14.55
N ASP A 262 17.59 13.49 14.48
CA ASP A 262 18.23 12.20 14.67
C ASP A 262 18.12 11.70 16.13
N LYS A 263 18.65 10.50 16.40
CA LYS A 263 18.59 9.90 17.74
C LYS A 263 19.29 10.75 18.81
N ALA A 264 20.35 11.48 18.47
CA ALA A 264 21.06 12.35 19.40
C ALA A 264 20.25 13.62 19.67
N GLN A 265 19.70 14.24 18.63
CA GLN A 265 18.83 15.42 18.73
C GLN A 265 17.56 15.13 19.54
N LYS A 266 16.95 13.95 19.38
CA LYS A 266 15.81 13.52 20.21
C LYS A 266 16.16 13.41 21.69
N LYS A 267 17.41 13.06 22.02
CA LYS A 267 17.90 13.08 23.40
C LYS A 267 18.12 14.51 23.89
N THR A 268 18.73 15.37 23.07
CA THR A 268 18.87 16.82 23.37
C THR A 268 17.52 17.49 23.61
N ALA A 269 16.47 17.07 22.89
CA ALA A 269 15.11 17.57 23.08
C ALA A 269 14.58 17.32 24.51
N LEU A 270 14.89 16.17 25.11
CA LEU A 270 14.52 15.88 26.50
C LEU A 270 15.22 16.86 27.45
N ASP A 271 16.52 17.05 27.30
CA ASP A 271 17.30 17.96 28.15
C ASP A 271 16.79 19.41 28.04
N LEU A 272 16.39 19.84 26.84
CA LEU A 272 15.80 21.16 26.61
C LEU A 272 14.42 21.29 27.28
N LEU A 273 13.57 20.27 27.17
CA LEU A 273 12.26 20.26 27.83
C LEU A 273 12.40 20.26 29.36
N GLU A 274 13.34 19.49 29.93
CA GLU A 274 13.57 19.49 31.38
C GLU A 274 14.06 20.85 31.87
N LYS A 275 14.92 21.53 31.11
CA LYS A 275 15.33 22.92 31.41
C LYS A 275 14.15 23.89 31.32
N ALA A 276 13.32 23.80 30.28
CA ALA A 276 12.13 24.63 30.15
C ALA A 276 11.12 24.38 31.30
N VAL A 277 10.94 23.13 31.72
CA VAL A 277 10.12 22.75 32.88
C VAL A 277 10.69 23.34 34.18
N ALA A 278 12.01 23.32 34.36
CA ALA A 278 12.66 23.94 35.52
C ALA A 278 12.49 25.47 35.53
N LEU A 279 12.32 26.09 34.37
CA LEU A 279 11.94 27.49 34.21
C LEU A 279 10.42 27.71 34.35
N GLY A 280 9.63 26.68 34.63
CA GLY A 280 8.19 26.78 34.88
C GLY A 280 7.31 26.77 33.63
N ASP A 281 7.84 26.43 32.46
CA ASP A 281 7.08 26.41 31.20
C ASP A 281 6.06 25.25 31.16
N GLY A 282 4.78 25.60 31.28
CA GLY A 282 3.68 24.64 31.29
C GLY A 282 3.47 23.90 29.96
N GLY A 283 3.84 24.50 28.82
CA GLY A 283 3.83 23.84 27.52
C GLY A 283 4.88 22.73 27.42
N ALA A 284 6.04 22.92 28.04
CA ALA A 284 7.12 21.96 28.13
C ALA A 284 6.75 20.84 29.08
N MET A 285 6.09 21.14 30.22
CA MET A 285 5.52 20.12 31.11
C MET A 285 4.55 19.21 30.33
N ARG A 286 3.65 19.81 29.56
CA ARG A 286 2.68 19.09 28.73
C ARG A 286 3.35 18.26 27.63
N THR A 287 4.37 18.79 26.97
CA THR A 287 5.10 18.07 25.90
C THR A 287 5.91 16.91 26.49
N LEU A 288 6.59 17.13 27.61
CA LEU A 288 7.40 16.14 28.28
C LEU A 288 6.54 15.01 28.87
N ALA A 289 5.36 15.32 29.40
CA ALA A 289 4.39 14.32 29.83
C ALA A 289 3.97 13.37 28.69
N ASP A 290 3.68 13.90 27.49
CA ASP A 290 3.35 13.07 26.32
C ASP A 290 4.48 12.10 25.96
N ILE A 291 5.73 12.54 26.10
CA ILE A 291 6.90 11.69 25.83
C ILE A 291 6.95 10.52 26.82
N TYR A 292 6.73 10.79 28.10
CA TYR A 292 6.67 9.75 29.14
C TYR A 292 5.47 8.81 28.97
N ILE A 293 4.33 9.30 28.49
CA ILE A 293 3.15 8.46 28.20
C ILE A 293 3.45 7.54 27.00
N ALA A 294 4.04 8.09 25.93
CA ALA A 294 4.29 7.34 24.69
C ALA A 294 5.37 6.27 24.87
N GLY A 295 6.46 6.59 25.57
CA GLY A 295 7.59 5.68 25.79
C GLY A 295 8.50 5.49 24.56
N LYS A 296 8.40 6.36 23.54
CA LYS A 296 9.13 6.22 22.28
C LYS A 296 10.56 6.79 22.33
N VAL A 297 10.79 7.84 23.12
CA VAL A 297 12.07 8.56 23.20
C VAL A 297 12.82 8.23 24.49
N THR A 298 12.08 8.05 25.59
CA THR A 298 12.55 7.53 26.87
C THR A 298 11.57 6.49 27.37
N GLY A 299 11.92 5.72 28.40
CA GLY A 299 11.04 4.73 29.00
C GLY A 299 9.73 5.34 29.51
N ARG A 300 8.65 4.54 29.53
CA ARG A 300 7.36 5.01 30.04
C ARG A 300 7.45 5.35 31.52
N ASP A 301 6.95 6.52 31.90
CA ASP A 301 6.87 6.97 33.30
C ASP A 301 5.55 7.72 33.54
N PHE A 302 4.51 6.96 33.84
CA PHE A 302 3.17 7.51 34.06
C PHE A 302 3.09 8.42 35.30
N ALA A 303 3.91 8.16 36.32
CA ALA A 303 3.91 8.96 37.55
C ALA A 303 4.54 10.34 37.30
N LYS A 304 5.67 10.39 36.60
CA LYS A 304 6.29 11.66 36.19
C LYS A 304 5.40 12.42 35.21
N ALA A 305 4.74 11.72 34.29
CA ALA A 305 3.76 12.32 33.39
C ALA A 305 2.57 12.94 34.15
N GLU A 306 1.99 12.23 35.12
CA GLU A 306 0.88 12.72 35.95
C GLU A 306 1.28 13.97 36.73
N ALA A 307 2.44 13.96 37.40
CA ALA A 307 2.94 15.10 38.15
C ALA A 307 3.15 16.35 37.27
N LEU A 308 3.70 16.18 36.07
CA LEU A 308 3.88 17.27 35.10
C LEU A 308 2.53 17.83 34.61
N LEU A 309 1.56 16.96 34.34
CA LEU A 309 0.23 17.36 33.89
C LEU A 309 -0.54 18.08 35.01
N ASP A 310 -0.43 17.61 36.25
CA ASP A 310 -1.02 18.27 37.41
C ASP A 310 -0.45 19.66 37.63
N GLN A 311 0.88 19.80 37.50
CA GLN A 311 1.54 21.10 37.57
C GLN A 311 1.08 22.03 36.44
N ALA A 312 0.99 21.53 35.21
CA ALA A 312 0.51 22.32 34.07
C ALA A 312 -0.97 22.72 34.23
N ILE A 313 -1.82 21.83 34.74
CA ILE A 313 -3.24 22.13 35.03
C ILE A 313 -3.35 23.19 36.13
N ALA A 314 -2.55 23.10 37.19
CA ALA A 314 -2.50 24.11 38.25
C ALA A 314 -2.05 25.49 37.72
N GLN A 315 -1.28 25.52 36.64
CA GLN A 315 -0.91 26.75 35.92
C GLN A 315 -1.99 27.24 34.93
N GLY A 316 -3.09 26.51 34.75
CA GLY A 316 -4.17 26.87 33.83
C GLY A 316 -3.94 26.43 32.37
N ILE A 317 -2.98 25.54 32.10
CA ILE A 317 -2.69 25.07 30.74
C ILE A 317 -3.80 24.13 30.25
N VAL A 318 -4.68 24.64 29.38
CA VAL A 318 -5.85 23.91 28.86
C VAL A 318 -5.45 22.62 28.13
N ALA A 319 -4.35 22.63 27.37
CA ALA A 319 -3.87 21.44 26.66
C ALA A 319 -3.48 20.27 27.60
N ALA A 320 -3.24 20.54 28.89
CA ALA A 320 -2.91 19.52 29.87
C ALA A 320 -4.10 18.66 30.31
N TYR A 321 -5.33 19.16 30.19
CA TYR A 321 -6.53 18.36 30.48
C TYR A 321 -6.66 17.16 29.53
N ARG A 322 -6.49 17.39 28.23
CA ARG A 322 -6.45 16.31 27.23
C ARG A 322 -5.25 15.37 27.46
N GLY A 323 -4.09 15.91 27.81
CA GLY A 323 -2.91 15.10 28.20
C GLY A 323 -3.20 14.16 29.37
N LYS A 324 -3.93 14.66 30.38
CA LYS A 324 -4.36 13.87 31.55
C LYS A 324 -5.40 12.81 31.21
N ALA A 325 -6.29 13.08 30.26
CA ALA A 325 -7.17 12.06 29.72
C ALA A 325 -6.38 10.94 29.00
N LEU A 326 -5.41 11.31 28.15
CA LEU A 326 -4.56 10.36 27.42
C LEU A 326 -3.65 9.53 28.34
N LEU A 327 -3.19 10.11 29.45
CA LEU A 327 -2.47 9.40 30.50
C LEU A 327 -3.29 8.19 30.97
N PHE A 328 -4.51 8.43 31.47
CA PHE A 328 -5.37 7.37 31.99
C PHE A 328 -5.78 6.35 30.92
N TRP A 329 -5.87 6.79 29.66
CA TRP A 329 -6.14 5.90 28.52
C TRP A 329 -4.97 4.95 28.25
N LYS A 330 -3.73 5.46 28.20
CA LYS A 330 -2.55 4.71 27.71
C LYS A 330 -1.82 3.91 28.80
N MET A 331 -2.27 3.99 30.04
CA MET A 331 -1.74 3.18 31.13
C MET A 331 -1.86 1.67 30.88
N PRO A 332 -1.02 0.83 31.51
CA PRO A 332 -1.13 -0.63 31.39
C PRO A 332 -2.45 -1.18 31.93
N ASP A 333 -3.03 -0.51 32.93
CA ASP A 333 -4.40 -0.72 33.42
C ASP A 333 -5.23 0.54 33.09
N PRO A 334 -5.90 0.58 31.93
CA PRO A 334 -6.58 1.78 31.45
C PRO A 334 -7.73 2.19 32.36
N ARG A 335 -7.69 3.42 32.85
CA ARG A 335 -8.73 4.01 33.71
C ARG A 335 -9.72 4.80 32.87
N TYR A 336 -10.46 4.12 31.99
CA TYR A 336 -11.29 4.79 30.99
C TYR A 336 -12.36 5.74 31.54
N GLY A 337 -12.91 5.47 32.72
CA GLY A 337 -13.85 6.40 33.37
C GLY A 337 -13.19 7.74 33.74
N GLN A 338 -11.94 7.70 34.22
CA GLN A 338 -11.15 8.92 34.49
C GLN A 338 -10.70 9.58 33.19
N ALA A 339 -10.30 8.79 32.19
CA ALA A 339 -9.98 9.32 30.87
C ALA A 339 -11.18 10.11 30.29
N MET A 340 -12.39 9.55 30.38
CA MET A 340 -13.62 10.19 29.89
C MET A 340 -13.90 11.51 30.62
N SER A 341 -13.80 11.54 31.96
CA SER A 341 -14.07 12.75 32.71
C SER A 341 -13.10 13.88 32.35
N TRP A 342 -11.80 13.58 32.27
CA TRP A 342 -10.79 14.56 31.85
C TRP A 342 -10.93 14.98 30.39
N MET A 343 -11.35 14.07 29.50
CA MET A 343 -11.58 14.41 28.10
C MET A 343 -12.78 15.34 27.93
N LYS A 344 -13.89 15.09 28.65
CA LYS A 344 -15.05 16.00 28.69
C LYS A 344 -14.71 17.36 29.29
N GLU A 345 -13.84 17.39 30.28
CA GLU A 345 -13.35 18.65 30.86
C GLU A 345 -12.45 19.43 29.88
N ALA A 346 -11.61 18.75 29.09
CA ALA A 346 -10.88 19.40 28.01
C ALA A 346 -11.83 19.94 26.93
N ALA A 347 -12.84 19.14 26.56
CA ALA A 347 -13.86 19.52 25.58
C ALA A 347 -14.72 20.71 26.05
N SER A 348 -15.11 20.77 27.33
CA SER A 348 -15.87 21.90 27.90
C SER A 348 -15.08 23.22 27.86
N ARG A 349 -13.75 23.12 27.83
CA ARG A 349 -12.80 24.24 27.68
C ARG A 349 -12.51 24.60 26.22
N GLY A 350 -13.19 23.99 25.27
CA GLY A 350 -13.10 24.31 23.84
C GLY A 350 -12.05 23.53 23.06
N ASP A 351 -11.43 22.49 23.65
CA ASP A 351 -10.50 21.62 22.91
C ASP A 351 -11.28 20.78 21.87
N SER A 352 -11.19 21.18 20.60
CA SER A 352 -11.90 20.54 19.49
C SER A 352 -11.45 19.10 19.27
N ARG A 353 -10.18 18.80 19.53
CA ARG A 353 -9.65 17.45 19.40
C ARG A 353 -10.15 16.56 20.53
N ALA A 354 -10.26 17.09 21.75
CA ALA A 354 -10.90 16.40 22.86
C ALA A 354 -12.37 16.11 22.55
N MET A 355 -13.11 17.01 21.88
CA MET A 355 -14.48 16.72 21.42
C MET A 355 -14.52 15.53 20.47
N ALA A 356 -13.61 15.45 19.49
CA ALA A 356 -13.51 14.27 18.61
C ALA A 356 -13.19 13.01 19.41
N ASP A 357 -12.21 13.08 20.32
CA ASP A 357 -11.79 11.94 21.12
C ASP A 357 -12.92 11.47 22.09
N VAL A 358 -13.76 12.37 22.63
CA VAL A 358 -14.99 11.99 23.36
C VAL A 358 -15.93 11.20 22.46
N GLY A 359 -16.11 11.63 21.21
CA GLY A 359 -16.91 10.88 20.23
C GLY A 359 -16.37 9.47 20.01
N VAL A 360 -15.05 9.31 19.86
CA VAL A 360 -14.40 7.99 19.74
C VAL A 360 -14.64 7.14 20.97
N MET A 361 -14.56 7.71 22.18
CA MET A 361 -14.84 6.99 23.42
C MET A 361 -16.28 6.46 23.49
N TYR A 362 -17.26 7.21 22.97
CA TYR A 362 -18.65 6.75 22.85
C TYR A 362 -18.81 5.68 21.77
N GLU A 363 -18.12 5.78 20.64
CA GLU A 363 -18.15 4.77 19.57
C GLU A 363 -17.54 3.44 20.04
N GLU A 364 -16.44 3.48 20.79
CA GLU A 364 -15.73 2.29 21.28
C GLU A 364 -16.25 1.76 22.62
N GLY A 365 -17.15 2.48 23.30
CA GLY A 365 -17.62 2.12 24.64
C GLY A 365 -16.53 2.18 25.73
N LYS A 366 -15.57 3.09 25.60
CA LYS A 366 -14.45 3.25 26.55
C LYS A 366 -14.83 4.24 27.64
N GLY A 367 -15.09 3.73 28.84
CA GLY A 367 -15.44 4.56 30.01
C GLY A 367 -16.90 5.01 30.05
N VAL A 368 -17.67 4.66 29.02
CA VAL A 368 -19.11 4.87 28.85
C VAL A 368 -19.69 3.70 28.03
N PRO A 369 -20.99 3.41 28.11
CA PRO A 369 -21.63 2.50 27.15
C PRO A 369 -21.48 2.99 25.71
N VAL A 370 -21.48 2.06 24.75
CA VAL A 370 -21.47 2.39 23.32
C VAL A 370 -22.71 3.21 22.98
N ASP A 371 -22.51 4.37 22.37
CA ASP A 371 -23.59 5.26 21.92
C ASP A 371 -23.15 6.02 20.66
N GLU A 372 -23.50 5.48 19.50
CA GLU A 372 -23.15 6.10 18.22
C GLU A 372 -23.84 7.46 18.00
N HIS A 373 -25.02 7.66 18.59
CA HIS A 373 -25.75 8.92 18.44
C HIS A 373 -25.04 10.04 19.18
N GLU A 374 -24.65 9.78 20.42
CA GLU A 374 -23.86 10.73 21.21
C GLU A 374 -22.48 10.95 20.58
N ALA A 375 -21.84 9.88 20.05
CA ALA A 375 -20.58 10.01 19.31
C ALA A 375 -20.70 11.00 18.15
N ARG A 376 -21.76 10.88 17.33
CA ARG A 376 -22.04 11.78 16.20
C ARG A 376 -22.23 13.23 16.63
N ILE A 377 -22.90 13.48 17.76
CA ILE A 377 -23.07 14.84 18.31
C ILE A 377 -21.71 15.45 18.67
N TRP A 378 -20.82 14.68 19.29
CA TRP A 378 -19.47 15.14 19.64
C TRP A 378 -18.59 15.37 18.41
N TYR A 379 -18.68 14.49 17.41
CA TYR A 379 -18.01 14.70 16.12
C TYR A 379 -18.49 15.97 15.42
N GLU A 380 -19.80 16.25 15.43
CA GLU A 380 -20.36 17.48 14.85
C GLU A 380 -19.82 18.74 15.55
N LYS A 381 -19.79 18.75 16.89
CA LYS A 381 -19.23 19.87 17.68
C LYS A 381 -17.76 20.11 17.32
N SER A 382 -16.97 19.04 17.23
CA SER A 382 -15.56 19.09 16.84
C SER A 382 -15.38 19.61 15.40
N ALA A 383 -16.16 19.08 14.45
CA ALA A 383 -16.13 19.46 13.04
C ALA A 383 -16.50 20.94 12.81
N LYS A 384 -17.50 21.44 13.54
CA LYS A 384 -17.92 22.85 13.50
C LYS A 384 -16.83 23.81 13.97
N LEU A 385 -15.95 23.38 14.87
CA LEU A 385 -14.76 24.13 15.30
C LEU A 385 -13.58 23.98 14.32
N GLY A 386 -13.74 23.24 13.22
CA GLY A 386 -12.71 23.08 12.20
C GLY A 386 -11.70 21.98 12.48
N ASP A 387 -11.94 21.10 13.46
CA ASP A 387 -11.05 19.98 13.72
C ASP A 387 -11.08 18.98 12.54
N PRO A 388 -9.92 18.60 11.97
CA PRO A 388 -9.87 17.66 10.86
C PRO A 388 -10.42 16.28 11.25
N SER A 389 -10.08 15.75 12.42
CA SER A 389 -10.55 14.43 12.85
C SER A 389 -12.02 14.43 13.22
N GLY A 390 -12.51 15.52 13.83
CA GLY A 390 -13.95 15.75 14.01
C GLY A 390 -14.69 15.76 12.67
N SER A 391 -14.17 16.49 11.69
CA SER A 391 -14.72 16.55 10.33
C SER A 391 -14.73 15.19 9.65
N ARG A 392 -13.65 14.40 9.77
CA ARG A 392 -13.57 13.03 9.27
C ARG A 392 -14.66 12.15 9.88
N HIS A 393 -14.69 12.04 11.21
CA HIS A 393 -15.62 11.15 11.89
C HIS A 393 -17.07 11.58 11.67
N PHE A 394 -17.35 12.89 11.68
CA PHE A 394 -18.69 13.39 11.40
C PHE A 394 -19.11 13.08 9.96
N GLY A 395 -18.23 13.32 8.99
CA GLY A 395 -18.42 12.98 7.59
C GLY A 395 -18.69 11.49 7.37
N GLN A 396 -17.89 10.61 7.99
CA GLN A 396 -18.11 9.16 7.96
C GLN A 396 -19.47 8.79 8.59
N SER A 397 -19.83 9.38 9.73
CA SER A 397 -21.10 9.09 10.41
C SER A 397 -22.31 9.45 9.56
N LEU A 398 -22.26 10.58 8.85
CA LEU A 398 -23.27 11.01 7.88
C LEU A 398 -23.33 10.07 6.67
N TYR A 399 -22.17 9.77 6.09
CA TYR A 399 -22.04 8.96 4.88
C TYR A 399 -22.56 7.53 5.08
N PHE A 400 -22.25 6.90 6.21
CA PHE A 400 -22.69 5.54 6.54
C PHE A 400 -24.02 5.49 7.31
N GLY A 401 -24.52 6.62 7.82
CA GLY A 401 -25.72 6.66 8.66
C GLY A 401 -25.51 6.09 10.07
N ARG A 402 -24.30 6.23 10.63
CA ARG A 402 -24.02 5.85 12.02
C ARG A 402 -24.54 6.92 12.98
N GLY A 403 -25.14 6.50 14.08
CA GLY A 403 -25.68 7.43 15.09
C GLY A 403 -26.80 8.37 14.63
N GLY A 404 -27.43 8.12 13.47
CA GLY A 404 -28.52 8.96 12.96
C GLY A 404 -28.79 8.76 11.47
N PRO A 405 -29.69 9.55 10.85
CA PRO A 405 -30.03 9.41 9.44
C PRO A 405 -28.80 9.52 8.54
N ARG A 406 -28.78 8.69 7.48
CA ARG A 406 -27.76 8.71 6.43
C ARG A 406 -27.94 9.95 5.56
N ASP A 407 -26.85 10.67 5.33
CA ASP A 407 -26.79 11.87 4.50
C ASP A 407 -25.44 11.87 3.76
N ILE A 408 -25.46 11.31 2.56
CA ILE A 408 -24.26 11.08 1.75
C ILE A 408 -23.69 12.42 1.28
N GLU A 409 -24.55 13.35 0.83
CA GLU A 409 -24.11 14.62 0.26
C GLU A 409 -23.35 15.45 1.29
N ASN A 410 -23.92 15.62 2.49
CA ASN A 410 -23.23 16.35 3.54
C ASN A 410 -22.05 15.56 4.12
N GLY A 411 -22.15 14.22 4.17
CA GLY A 411 -21.04 13.36 4.57
C GLY A 411 -19.81 13.56 3.70
N VAL A 412 -19.98 13.57 2.37
CA VAL A 412 -18.89 13.82 1.41
C VAL A 412 -18.30 15.22 1.59
N LYS A 413 -19.11 16.27 1.76
CA LYS A 413 -18.60 17.64 1.99
C LYS A 413 -17.69 17.72 3.22
N TRP A 414 -18.05 17.06 4.32
CA TRP A 414 -17.21 17.02 5.52
C TRP A 414 -15.95 16.18 5.34
N LEU A 415 -16.04 15.07 4.61
CA LEU A 415 -14.87 14.25 4.24
C LEU A 415 -13.91 15.03 3.33
N GLU A 416 -14.40 15.77 2.34
CA GLU A 416 -13.58 16.62 1.47
C GLU A 416 -12.89 17.73 2.27
N LYS A 417 -13.61 18.37 3.20
CA LYS A 417 -13.03 19.37 4.11
C LYS A 417 -11.93 18.76 4.99
N SER A 418 -12.16 17.56 5.52
CA SER A 418 -11.18 16.82 6.31
C SER A 418 -9.95 16.42 5.49
N ALA A 419 -10.16 15.95 4.27
CA ALA A 419 -9.10 15.57 3.34
C ALA A 419 -8.26 16.78 2.92
N ALA A 420 -8.90 17.94 2.68
CA ALA A 420 -8.20 19.19 2.41
C ALA A 420 -7.31 19.65 3.58
N ALA A 421 -7.63 19.25 4.81
CA ALA A 421 -6.82 19.48 6.01
C ALA A 421 -5.73 18.40 6.23
N GLY A 422 -5.57 17.45 5.32
CA GLY A 422 -4.50 16.44 5.35
C GLY A 422 -4.86 15.12 6.04
N GLU A 423 -6.11 14.89 6.43
CA GLU A 423 -6.53 13.60 7.03
C GLU A 423 -6.60 12.51 5.95
N THR A 424 -5.63 11.61 5.96
CA THR A 424 -5.47 10.57 4.94
C THR A 424 -6.57 9.51 5.00
N ASP A 425 -7.09 9.22 6.19
CA ASP A 425 -8.27 8.36 6.36
C ASP A 425 -9.50 8.90 5.62
N ALA A 426 -9.70 10.23 5.61
CA ALA A 426 -10.79 10.85 4.85
C ALA A 426 -10.56 10.71 3.34
N MET A 427 -9.31 10.87 2.89
CA MET A 427 -8.93 10.64 1.49
C MET A 427 -9.21 9.19 1.07
N ARG A 428 -8.84 8.19 1.89
CA ARG A 428 -9.12 6.77 1.61
C ARG A 428 -10.60 6.46 1.56
N VAL A 429 -11.41 7.03 2.46
CA VAL A 429 -12.88 6.87 2.43
C VAL A 429 -13.46 7.41 1.13
N LEU A 430 -13.02 8.58 0.68
CA LEU A 430 -13.43 9.15 -0.61
C LEU A 430 -12.98 8.26 -1.78
N ALA A 431 -11.78 7.70 -1.71
CA ALA A 431 -11.25 6.79 -2.73
C ALA A 431 -12.14 5.53 -2.88
N TYR A 432 -12.40 4.81 -1.79
CA TYR A 432 -13.29 3.64 -1.81
C TYR A 432 -14.73 4.01 -2.22
N ALA A 433 -15.22 5.19 -1.83
CA ALA A 433 -16.54 5.66 -2.24
C ALA A 433 -16.68 5.79 -3.76
N TYR A 434 -15.65 6.31 -4.44
CA TYR A 434 -15.58 6.38 -5.90
C TYR A 434 -15.35 5.02 -6.56
N GLU A 435 -14.62 4.11 -5.92
CA GLU A 435 -14.36 2.77 -6.46
C GLU A 435 -15.61 1.87 -6.46
N ASP A 436 -16.31 1.84 -5.33
CA ASP A 436 -17.49 0.99 -5.14
C ASP A 436 -18.76 1.61 -5.73
N GLY A 437 -18.77 2.94 -5.92
CA GLY A 437 -19.98 3.68 -6.30
C GLY A 437 -21.00 3.80 -5.15
N SER A 438 -20.53 3.77 -3.90
CA SER A 438 -21.36 3.67 -2.68
C SER A 438 -22.03 4.98 -2.24
N GLY A 439 -22.63 5.73 -3.17
CA GLY A 439 -23.21 7.05 -2.93
C GLY A 439 -22.55 8.17 -3.71
N LEU A 440 -21.39 7.89 -4.29
CA LEU A 440 -20.76 8.67 -5.35
C LEU A 440 -20.85 7.89 -6.68
N PRO A 441 -20.83 8.57 -7.84
CA PRO A 441 -20.71 7.88 -9.11
C PRO A 441 -19.41 7.07 -9.16
N LYS A 442 -19.48 5.82 -9.62
CA LYS A 442 -18.30 4.98 -9.76
C LYS A 442 -17.31 5.62 -10.74
N ASP A 443 -16.09 5.87 -10.26
CA ASP A 443 -15.04 6.58 -11.00
C ASP A 443 -13.65 6.11 -10.53
N ALA A 444 -13.07 5.18 -11.29
CA ALA A 444 -11.78 4.60 -10.94
C ALA A 444 -10.63 5.63 -10.97
N VAL A 445 -10.72 6.67 -11.82
CA VAL A 445 -9.69 7.71 -11.92
C VAL A 445 -9.71 8.57 -10.67
N LYS A 446 -10.89 9.01 -10.22
CA LYS A 446 -11.01 9.76 -8.95
C LYS A 446 -10.63 8.92 -7.75
N ALA A 447 -10.97 7.63 -7.75
CA ALA A 447 -10.54 6.73 -6.69
C ALA A 447 -9.01 6.70 -6.59
N PHE A 448 -8.32 6.49 -7.72
CA PHE A 448 -6.86 6.51 -7.79
C PHE A 448 -6.26 7.86 -7.36
N GLU A 449 -6.82 8.99 -7.79
CA GLU A 449 -6.36 10.32 -7.36
C GLU A 449 -6.42 10.51 -5.83
N TRP A 450 -7.47 10.01 -5.17
CA TRP A 450 -7.58 10.10 -3.72
C TRP A 450 -6.64 9.14 -2.98
N PHE A 451 -6.47 7.91 -3.47
CA PHE A 451 -5.44 7.00 -2.95
C PHE A 451 -4.04 7.60 -3.10
N GLN A 452 -3.74 8.21 -4.26
CA GLN A 452 -2.46 8.86 -4.52
C GLN A 452 -2.23 10.03 -3.56
N LYS A 453 -3.23 10.88 -3.32
CA LYS A 453 -3.11 11.96 -2.32
C LYS A 453 -2.84 11.43 -0.91
N ALA A 454 -3.50 10.36 -0.50
CA ALA A 454 -3.27 9.73 0.80
C ALA A 454 -1.84 9.16 0.89
N ALA A 455 -1.38 8.47 -0.15
CA ALA A 455 -0.03 7.93 -0.24
C ALA A 455 1.04 9.03 -0.27
N ASP A 456 0.81 10.13 -0.99
CA ASP A 456 1.74 11.26 -1.02
C ASP A 456 1.82 11.98 0.34
N ALA A 457 0.75 11.92 1.14
CA ALA A 457 0.72 12.37 2.52
C ALA A 457 1.34 11.37 3.53
N GLY A 458 1.84 10.22 3.06
CA GLY A 458 2.55 9.22 3.88
C GLY A 458 1.64 8.16 4.51
N ASP A 459 0.42 7.98 4.02
CA ASP A 459 -0.48 6.93 4.49
C ASP A 459 0.00 5.54 4.01
N ALA A 460 0.50 4.75 4.96
CA ALA A 460 1.01 3.41 4.70
C ALA A 460 -0.07 2.46 4.14
N ASP A 461 -1.33 2.63 4.52
CA ASP A 461 -2.42 1.82 3.99
C ASP A 461 -2.71 2.17 2.52
N ALA A 462 -2.51 3.43 2.14
CA ALA A 462 -2.70 3.88 0.76
C ALA A 462 -1.56 3.46 -0.18
N PHE A 463 -0.36 3.19 0.33
CA PHE A 463 0.77 2.75 -0.51
C PHE A 463 0.44 1.48 -1.30
N LEU A 464 -0.19 0.51 -0.63
CA LEU A 464 -0.59 -0.75 -1.26
C LEU A 464 -1.66 -0.53 -2.34
N GLU A 465 -2.63 0.34 -2.06
CA GLU A 465 -3.73 0.64 -2.99
C GLU A 465 -3.22 1.33 -4.27
N VAL A 466 -2.26 2.26 -4.12
CA VAL A 466 -1.59 2.89 -5.28
C VAL A 466 -0.74 1.88 -6.03
N ALA A 467 -0.05 0.97 -5.33
CA ALA A 467 0.78 -0.06 -5.95
C ALA A 467 -0.05 -1.04 -6.79
N ASP A 468 -1.14 -1.59 -6.22
CA ASP A 468 -2.06 -2.53 -6.88
C ASP A 468 -2.65 -1.89 -8.16
N ARG A 469 -3.12 -0.63 -8.09
CA ARG A 469 -3.71 0.10 -9.24
C ARG A 469 -2.69 0.50 -10.29
N SER A 470 -1.47 0.85 -9.86
CA SER A 470 -0.37 1.12 -10.80
C SER A 470 0.09 -0.16 -11.49
N TYR A 471 -0.10 -1.33 -10.88
CA TYR A 471 0.25 -2.62 -11.48
C TYR A 471 -0.78 -3.04 -12.56
N ASP A 472 -2.07 -3.01 -12.23
CA ASP A 472 -3.13 -3.48 -13.15
C ASP A 472 -3.68 -2.40 -14.10
N GLY A 473 -3.36 -1.12 -13.85
CA GLY A 473 -3.86 0.02 -14.63
C GLY A 473 -5.30 0.43 -14.29
N SER A 474 -5.82 0.05 -13.13
CA SER A 474 -7.17 0.44 -12.69
C SER A 474 -7.19 1.91 -12.26
N GLY A 475 -7.94 2.73 -13.01
CA GLY A 475 -8.05 4.17 -12.75
C GLY A 475 -6.81 4.99 -13.14
N THR A 476 -5.78 4.35 -13.72
CA THR A 476 -4.54 4.96 -14.15
C THR A 476 -3.98 4.21 -15.36
N THR A 477 -2.75 4.52 -15.80
CA THR A 477 -2.03 3.70 -16.78
C THR A 477 -1.13 2.72 -16.03
N ALA A 478 -1.17 1.43 -16.40
CA ALA A 478 -0.29 0.43 -15.83
C ALA A 478 1.20 0.85 -15.98
N ASP A 479 1.92 0.82 -14.86
CA ASP A 479 3.31 1.26 -14.72
C ASP A 479 3.98 0.41 -13.65
N ALA A 480 4.59 -0.69 -14.09
CA ALA A 480 5.21 -1.66 -13.20
C ALA A 480 6.35 -1.05 -12.37
N GLN A 481 7.09 -0.06 -12.90
CA GLN A 481 8.18 0.58 -12.18
C GLN A 481 7.66 1.45 -11.03
N LYS A 482 6.61 2.24 -11.27
CA LYS A 482 5.95 3.00 -10.19
C LYS A 482 5.30 2.07 -9.18
N SER A 483 4.63 1.00 -9.64
CA SER A 483 4.03 0.00 -8.76
C SER A 483 5.08 -0.60 -7.82
N PHE A 484 6.23 -1.02 -8.35
CA PHE A 484 7.35 -1.55 -7.56
C PHE A 484 7.80 -0.58 -6.47
N VAL A 485 7.96 0.72 -6.79
CA VAL A 485 8.34 1.75 -5.81
C VAL A 485 7.30 1.88 -4.69
N TRP A 486 6.01 1.82 -4.99
CA TRP A 486 4.96 1.92 -3.98
C TRP A 486 4.81 0.65 -3.15
N TYR A 487 4.94 -0.54 -3.75
CA TYR A 487 5.00 -1.79 -3.01
C TYR A 487 6.20 -1.80 -2.06
N LEU A 488 7.37 -1.31 -2.48
CA LEU A 488 8.54 -1.24 -1.63
C LEU A 488 8.29 -0.33 -0.40
N LYS A 489 7.70 0.86 -0.59
CA LYS A 489 7.31 1.73 0.53
C LYS A 489 6.32 1.06 1.48
N ALA A 490 5.34 0.33 0.95
CA ALA A 490 4.38 -0.43 1.76
C ALA A 490 5.06 -1.57 2.53
N ALA A 491 6.00 -2.26 1.90
CA ALA A 491 6.77 -3.35 2.48
C ALA A 491 7.69 -2.88 3.62
N GLU A 492 8.36 -1.74 3.42
CA GLU A 492 9.17 -1.05 4.44
C GLU A 492 8.33 -0.51 5.61
N SER A 493 7.05 -0.21 5.36
CA SER A 493 6.07 0.16 6.40
C SER A 493 5.52 -1.04 7.16
N GLY A 494 5.96 -2.27 6.84
CA GLY A 494 5.61 -3.49 7.56
C GLY A 494 4.43 -4.28 6.98
N SER A 495 3.92 -3.92 5.80
CA SER A 495 2.85 -4.68 5.15
C SER A 495 3.36 -6.03 4.63
N ALA A 496 2.94 -7.12 5.28
CA ALA A 496 3.34 -8.48 4.91
C ALA A 496 2.89 -8.86 3.48
N LYS A 497 1.69 -8.42 3.08
CA LYS A 497 1.21 -8.57 1.69
C LYS A 497 2.11 -7.81 0.71
N ALA A 498 2.51 -6.58 1.02
CA ALA A 498 3.41 -5.83 0.15
C ALA A 498 4.80 -6.46 0.06
N GLN A 499 5.35 -6.97 1.16
CA GLN A 499 6.63 -7.71 1.17
C GLN A 499 6.57 -8.92 0.22
N TYR A 500 5.46 -9.67 0.25
CA TYR A 500 5.23 -10.75 -0.69
C TYR A 500 5.16 -10.27 -2.15
N CYS A 501 4.41 -9.19 -2.43
CA CYS A 501 4.34 -8.60 -3.77
C CYS A 501 5.71 -8.14 -4.28
N VAL A 502 6.52 -7.48 -3.44
CA VAL A 502 7.91 -7.10 -3.79
C VAL A 502 8.74 -8.35 -4.13
N GLY A 503 8.58 -9.44 -3.37
CA GLY A 503 9.21 -10.72 -3.66
C GLY A 503 8.87 -11.24 -5.06
N LEU A 504 7.58 -11.25 -5.42
CA LEU A 504 7.12 -11.66 -6.75
C LEU A 504 7.68 -10.76 -7.87
N LEU A 505 7.74 -9.45 -7.65
CA LEU A 505 8.26 -8.50 -8.65
C LEU A 505 9.76 -8.72 -8.92
N TYR A 506 10.55 -8.99 -7.87
CA TYR A 506 11.95 -9.37 -8.03
C TYR A 506 12.12 -10.74 -8.70
N GLU A 507 11.29 -11.72 -8.36
CA GLU A 507 11.34 -13.05 -8.97
C GLU A 507 11.08 -12.99 -10.49
N ARG A 508 10.14 -12.14 -10.91
CA ARG A 508 9.72 -11.99 -12.31
C ARG A 508 10.50 -10.94 -13.10
N GLY A 509 11.21 -10.04 -12.42
CA GLY A 509 11.84 -8.87 -13.05
C GLY A 509 10.81 -7.88 -13.58
N GLU A 510 9.71 -7.69 -12.87
CA GLU A 510 8.63 -6.77 -13.24
C GLU A 510 8.79 -5.44 -12.50
N GLY A 511 8.96 -4.34 -13.24
CA GLY A 511 9.20 -3.01 -12.67
C GLY A 511 10.59 -2.82 -12.04
N THR A 512 11.38 -3.90 -11.93
CA THR A 512 12.75 -3.95 -11.45
C THR A 512 13.53 -5.04 -12.21
N ALA A 513 14.85 -5.12 -12.03
CA ALA A 513 15.62 -6.24 -12.58
C ALA A 513 15.32 -7.53 -11.81
N GLN A 514 15.30 -8.66 -12.51
CA GLN A 514 15.10 -9.95 -11.88
C GLN A 514 16.23 -10.25 -10.87
N ASP A 515 15.87 -10.59 -9.63
CA ASP A 515 16.81 -10.95 -8.57
C ASP A 515 16.19 -11.96 -7.60
N SER A 516 16.53 -13.24 -7.80
CA SER A 516 16.02 -14.33 -6.95
C SER A 516 16.50 -14.24 -5.49
N ARG A 517 17.61 -13.55 -5.19
CA ARG A 517 18.10 -13.40 -3.80
C ARG A 517 17.28 -12.36 -3.05
N GLU A 518 16.97 -11.24 -3.70
CA GLU A 518 16.06 -10.24 -3.16
C GLU A 518 14.65 -10.83 -3.01
N ALA A 519 14.15 -11.57 -3.99
CA ALA A 519 12.87 -12.27 -3.87
C ALA A 519 12.83 -13.18 -2.63
N VAL A 520 13.86 -14.00 -2.41
CA VAL A 520 14.00 -14.85 -1.22
C VAL A 520 14.07 -14.02 0.07
N HIS A 521 14.74 -12.87 0.08
CA HIS A 521 14.78 -11.97 1.24
C HIS A 521 13.38 -11.49 1.60
N TRP A 522 12.65 -10.92 0.63
CA TRP A 522 11.31 -10.38 0.83
C TRP A 522 10.27 -11.43 1.18
N PHE A 523 10.31 -12.61 0.56
CA PHE A 523 9.44 -13.72 0.93
C PHE A 523 9.69 -14.21 2.36
N LYS A 524 10.95 -14.28 2.82
CA LYS A 524 11.25 -14.62 4.22
C LYS A 524 10.66 -13.60 5.17
N THR A 525 10.84 -12.31 4.89
CA THR A 525 10.29 -11.23 5.73
C THR A 525 8.75 -11.26 5.74
N ALA A 526 8.12 -11.50 4.60
CA ALA A 526 6.66 -11.66 4.51
C ALA A 526 6.17 -12.84 5.36
N ALA A 527 6.84 -13.99 5.28
CA ALA A 527 6.51 -15.19 6.06
C ALA A 527 6.68 -14.96 7.58
N GLU A 528 7.76 -14.28 7.99
CA GLU A 528 8.00 -13.91 9.40
C GLU A 528 6.94 -12.94 9.93
N ASN A 529 6.38 -12.10 9.06
CA ASN A 529 5.27 -11.18 9.37
C ASN A 529 3.88 -11.81 9.16
N GLY A 530 3.80 -13.14 8.96
CA GLY A 530 2.55 -13.89 8.95
C GLY A 530 1.88 -14.06 7.58
N TYR A 531 2.53 -13.71 6.47
CA TYR A 531 2.03 -13.99 5.13
C TYR A 531 2.36 -15.43 4.71
N ILE A 532 1.43 -16.35 4.95
CA ILE A 532 1.65 -17.80 4.86
C ILE A 532 1.94 -18.30 3.45
N GLU A 533 1.48 -17.57 2.43
CA GLU A 533 1.68 -17.89 1.01
C GLU A 533 3.16 -17.86 0.64
N ALA A 534 3.96 -17.00 1.28
CA ALA A 534 5.39 -16.88 1.02
C ALA A 534 6.18 -18.16 1.33
N PHE A 535 5.67 -19.05 2.18
CA PHE A 535 6.32 -20.34 2.44
C PHE A 535 6.31 -21.27 1.22
N ALA A 536 5.23 -21.25 0.42
CA ALA A 536 5.14 -22.05 -0.79
C ALA A 536 6.14 -21.56 -1.83
N GLU A 537 6.20 -20.25 -2.06
CA GLU A 537 7.14 -19.62 -3.00
C GLU A 537 8.60 -19.91 -2.62
N LEU A 538 8.97 -19.75 -1.33
CA LEU A 538 10.31 -20.12 -0.86
C LEU A 538 10.62 -21.60 -1.12
N GLY A 539 9.64 -22.47 -0.90
CA GLY A 539 9.74 -23.90 -1.19
C GLY A 539 10.05 -24.18 -2.66
N GLU A 540 9.28 -23.59 -3.57
CA GLU A 540 9.46 -23.78 -5.02
C GLU A 540 10.76 -23.16 -5.52
N MET A 541 11.12 -21.96 -5.06
CA MET A 541 12.36 -21.29 -5.46
C MET A 541 13.59 -22.13 -5.14
N TYR A 542 13.70 -22.71 -3.94
CA TYR A 542 14.84 -23.58 -3.61
C TYR A 542 14.85 -24.91 -4.38
N ALA A 543 13.72 -25.35 -4.92
CA ALA A 543 13.66 -26.57 -5.73
C ALA A 543 14.03 -26.31 -7.19
N ASN A 544 13.54 -25.20 -7.76
CA ASN A 544 13.39 -25.05 -9.22
C ASN A 544 13.92 -23.72 -9.81
N ASP A 545 14.28 -22.72 -9.01
CA ASP A 545 14.77 -21.45 -9.55
C ASP A 545 16.16 -21.63 -10.16
N ALA A 546 16.32 -21.30 -11.45
CA ALA A 546 17.56 -21.49 -12.21
C ALA A 546 18.72 -20.60 -11.73
N ASN A 547 18.43 -19.47 -11.07
CA ASN A 547 19.38 -18.50 -10.56
C ASN A 547 19.75 -18.74 -9.09
N LEU A 548 19.13 -19.72 -8.42
CA LEU A 548 19.46 -20.16 -7.08
C LEU A 548 20.08 -21.57 -7.10
N PRO A 549 21.08 -21.84 -6.23
CA PRO A 549 21.51 -23.22 -6.01
C PRO A 549 20.34 -24.04 -5.45
N ARG A 550 19.98 -25.11 -6.16
CA ARG A 550 18.97 -26.07 -5.71
C ARG A 550 19.32 -26.60 -4.32
N ASP A 551 18.35 -26.54 -3.40
CA ASP A 551 18.46 -26.96 -2.01
C ASP A 551 17.15 -27.62 -1.57
N ASP A 552 17.06 -28.94 -1.81
CA ASP A 552 15.87 -29.72 -1.50
C ASP A 552 15.54 -29.72 0.01
N GLY A 553 16.56 -29.64 0.87
CA GLY A 553 16.38 -29.57 2.32
C GLY A 553 15.69 -28.28 2.76
N LYS A 554 16.12 -27.13 2.22
CA LYS A 554 15.43 -25.85 2.46
C LYS A 554 14.05 -25.83 1.83
N SER A 555 13.91 -26.35 0.60
CA SER A 555 12.63 -26.44 -0.08
C SER A 555 11.59 -27.15 0.81
N ILE A 556 11.88 -28.37 1.24
CA ILE A 556 11.01 -29.17 2.11
C ILE A 556 10.78 -28.45 3.44
N GLY A 557 11.83 -27.91 4.07
CA GLY A 557 11.70 -27.23 5.35
C GLY A 557 10.80 -25.99 5.32
N TYR A 558 10.78 -25.23 4.22
CA TYR A 558 9.83 -24.11 4.05
C TYR A 558 8.42 -24.60 3.75
N LEU A 559 8.27 -25.63 2.92
CA LEU A 559 6.97 -26.22 2.63
C LEU A 559 6.33 -26.84 3.89
N GLU A 560 7.10 -27.51 4.75
CA GLU A 560 6.63 -28.05 6.03
C GLU A 560 6.15 -26.95 6.98
N LYS A 561 6.88 -25.80 7.03
CA LYS A 561 6.42 -24.62 7.79
C LYS A 561 5.11 -24.07 7.23
N GLY A 562 5.01 -23.93 5.90
CA GLY A 562 3.77 -23.52 5.23
C GLY A 562 2.61 -24.46 5.57
N ALA A 563 2.82 -25.77 5.46
CA ALA A 563 1.84 -26.78 5.79
C ALA A 563 1.41 -26.71 7.28
N ALA A 564 2.35 -26.52 8.20
CA ALA A 564 2.05 -26.34 9.63
C ALA A 564 1.20 -25.09 9.92
N THR A 565 1.36 -24.03 9.13
CA THR A 565 0.51 -22.82 9.18
C THR A 565 -0.82 -22.96 8.43
N GLY A 566 -1.08 -24.11 7.79
CA GLY A 566 -2.32 -24.40 7.07
C GLY A 566 -2.35 -24.00 5.60
N ASN A 567 -1.19 -23.67 5.00
CA ASN A 567 -1.08 -23.37 3.57
C ASN A 567 -1.32 -24.64 2.73
N ALA A 568 -2.43 -24.67 1.99
CA ALA A 568 -2.82 -25.82 1.16
C ALA A 568 -1.90 -26.03 -0.06
N THR A 569 -1.35 -24.96 -0.64
CA THR A 569 -0.39 -25.04 -1.75
C THR A 569 0.90 -25.73 -1.29
N ALA A 570 1.42 -25.37 -0.11
CA ALA A 570 2.60 -26.01 0.46
C ALA A 570 2.38 -27.51 0.73
N MET A 571 1.20 -27.89 1.23
CA MET A 571 0.81 -29.30 1.38
C MET A 571 0.76 -30.03 0.02
N ILE A 572 0.18 -29.41 -1.01
CA ILE A 572 0.16 -29.98 -2.37
C ILE A 572 1.57 -30.18 -2.91
N LEU A 573 2.46 -29.20 -2.76
CA LEU A 573 3.83 -29.27 -3.24
C LEU A 573 4.64 -30.37 -2.50
N LEU A 574 4.41 -30.57 -1.20
CA LEU A 574 4.96 -31.72 -0.47
C LEU A 574 4.43 -33.04 -1.04
N GLY A 575 3.13 -33.11 -1.31
CA GLY A 575 2.53 -34.29 -1.94
C GLY A 575 3.18 -34.64 -3.28
N ILE A 576 3.39 -33.64 -4.14
CA ILE A 576 4.05 -33.80 -5.44
C ILE A 576 5.49 -34.30 -5.27
N LYS A 577 6.26 -33.71 -4.34
CA LYS A 577 7.64 -34.15 -4.08
C LYS A 577 7.73 -35.62 -3.69
N TYR A 578 6.82 -36.09 -2.82
CA TYR A 578 6.76 -37.50 -2.44
C TYR A 578 6.21 -38.41 -3.55
N GLU A 579 5.28 -37.93 -4.37
CA GLU A 579 4.74 -38.65 -5.53
C GLU A 579 5.82 -38.88 -6.61
N ASP A 580 6.59 -37.84 -6.92
CA ASP A 580 7.60 -37.88 -7.96
C ASP A 580 8.95 -38.43 -7.46
N GLY A 581 9.21 -38.36 -6.16
CA GLY A 581 10.53 -38.63 -5.57
C GLY A 581 11.53 -37.50 -5.81
N ASP A 582 11.04 -36.24 -5.81
CA ASP A 582 11.84 -35.05 -6.09
C ASP A 582 12.46 -34.48 -4.80
N GLY A 583 13.76 -34.71 -4.61
CA GLY A 583 14.47 -34.34 -3.38
C GLY A 583 14.20 -35.26 -2.18
N VAL A 584 13.32 -36.25 -2.34
CA VAL A 584 12.97 -37.28 -1.35
C VAL A 584 12.82 -38.65 -2.01
N ALA A 585 12.88 -39.72 -1.22
CA ALA A 585 12.48 -41.03 -1.73
C ALA A 585 10.98 -41.02 -2.07
N ARG A 586 10.63 -41.59 -3.22
CA ARG A 586 9.24 -41.71 -3.67
C ARG A 586 8.41 -42.48 -2.64
N ASP A 587 7.30 -41.88 -2.20
CA ASP A 587 6.42 -42.40 -1.16
C ASP A 587 4.96 -41.95 -1.41
N TYR A 588 4.20 -42.80 -2.09
CA TYR A 588 2.80 -42.51 -2.39
C TYR A 588 1.91 -42.43 -1.14
N ALA A 589 2.25 -43.11 -0.05
CA ALA A 589 1.46 -43.04 1.18
C ALA A 589 1.57 -41.64 1.79
N LYS A 590 2.80 -41.10 1.89
CA LYS A 590 3.01 -39.72 2.31
C LYS A 590 2.42 -38.70 1.35
N ALA A 591 2.49 -38.95 0.04
CA ALA A 591 1.84 -38.09 -0.94
C ALA A 591 0.33 -37.99 -0.69
N ILE A 592 -0.32 -39.13 -0.44
CA ILE A 592 -1.75 -39.21 -0.08
C ILE A 592 -2.02 -38.46 1.22
N GLU A 593 -1.23 -38.64 2.27
CA GLU A 593 -1.40 -37.91 3.55
C GLU A 593 -1.39 -36.39 3.35
N TRP A 594 -0.43 -35.88 2.58
CA TRP A 594 -0.33 -34.45 2.28
C TRP A 594 -1.48 -33.94 1.43
N TYR A 595 -1.87 -34.68 0.40
CA TYR A 595 -3.02 -34.30 -0.42
C TYR A 595 -4.34 -34.37 0.37
N GLU A 596 -4.52 -35.35 1.27
CA GLU A 596 -5.68 -35.43 2.16
C GLU A 596 -5.72 -34.25 3.14
N ALA A 597 -4.56 -33.87 3.70
CA ALA A 597 -4.44 -32.67 4.54
C ALA A 597 -4.86 -31.40 3.79
N ALA A 598 -4.41 -31.23 2.53
CA ALA A 598 -4.82 -30.11 1.67
C ALA A 598 -6.30 -30.18 1.26
N ALA A 599 -6.83 -31.38 1.00
CA ALA A 599 -8.24 -31.60 0.68
C ALA A 599 -9.15 -31.27 1.87
N ASN A 600 -8.71 -31.51 3.11
CA ASN A 600 -9.42 -31.09 4.33
C ASN A 600 -9.51 -29.56 4.47
N LYS A 601 -8.62 -28.81 3.80
CA LYS A 601 -8.72 -27.35 3.61
C LYS A 601 -9.61 -26.94 2.43
N LYS A 602 -10.37 -27.89 1.87
CA LYS A 602 -11.25 -27.74 0.69
C LYS A 602 -10.50 -27.37 -0.60
N SER A 603 -9.21 -27.74 -0.71
CA SER A 603 -8.47 -27.57 -1.97
C SER A 603 -8.96 -28.55 -3.03
N ALA A 604 -9.60 -28.03 -4.07
CA ALA A 604 -10.09 -28.83 -5.19
C ALA A 604 -8.94 -29.45 -6.01
N ASP A 605 -7.78 -28.80 -6.05
CA ASP A 605 -6.60 -29.29 -6.74
C ASP A 605 -5.96 -30.47 -6.02
N ALA A 606 -5.94 -30.45 -4.68
CA ALA A 606 -5.50 -31.60 -3.89
C ALA A 606 -6.43 -32.81 -4.06
N MET A 607 -7.75 -32.57 -4.06
CA MET A 607 -8.74 -33.62 -4.34
C MET A 607 -8.59 -34.19 -5.75
N TYR A 608 -8.32 -33.33 -6.75
CA TYR A 608 -8.03 -33.76 -8.11
C TYR A 608 -6.79 -34.65 -8.15
N ARG A 609 -5.69 -34.23 -7.50
CA ARG A 609 -4.44 -35.01 -7.42
C ARG A 609 -4.62 -36.37 -6.75
N LEU A 610 -5.37 -36.45 -5.64
CA LEU A 610 -5.77 -37.73 -5.03
C LEU A 610 -6.53 -38.60 -6.03
N GLY A 611 -7.50 -38.01 -6.71
CA GLY A 611 -8.31 -38.69 -7.72
C GLY A 611 -7.47 -39.28 -8.86
N THR A 612 -6.52 -38.50 -9.40
CA THR A 612 -5.63 -38.95 -10.46
C THR A 612 -4.63 -39.99 -9.98
N LEU A 613 -4.11 -39.84 -8.76
CA LEU A 613 -3.19 -40.80 -8.17
C LEU A 613 -3.86 -42.17 -8.03
N TYR A 614 -5.06 -42.24 -7.44
CA TYR A 614 -5.82 -43.49 -7.34
C TYR A 614 -6.25 -44.06 -8.71
N ARG A 615 -6.45 -43.21 -9.72
CA ARG A 615 -6.80 -43.62 -11.09
C ARG A 615 -5.61 -44.22 -11.85
N GLY A 616 -4.41 -43.65 -11.67
CA GLY A 616 -3.21 -43.94 -12.45
C GLY A 616 -2.15 -44.80 -11.77
N ALA A 617 -2.20 -45.00 -10.44
CA ALA A 617 -1.19 -45.75 -9.70
C ALA A 617 -1.01 -47.20 -10.21
N GLU A 618 0.21 -47.72 -10.09
CA GLU A 618 0.56 -49.11 -10.41
C GLU A 618 0.41 -50.02 -9.16
N GLY A 619 0.26 -51.34 -9.39
CA GLY A 619 0.15 -52.32 -8.31
C GLY A 619 -1.12 -52.13 -7.44
N ASN A 620 -0.98 -52.28 -6.12
CA ASN A 620 -2.11 -52.38 -5.18
C ASN A 620 -2.74 -51.04 -4.78
N GLN A 621 -2.26 -49.91 -5.32
CA GLN A 621 -2.74 -48.56 -5.00
C GLN A 621 -3.79 -48.04 -5.97
N LYS A 622 -4.00 -48.74 -7.10
CA LYS A 622 -5.04 -48.41 -8.06
C LYS A 622 -6.41 -48.71 -7.49
N ASP A 623 -7.24 -47.68 -7.36
CA ASP A 623 -8.58 -47.79 -6.80
C ASP A 623 -9.53 -46.82 -7.52
N PHE A 624 -10.27 -47.34 -8.51
CA PHE A 624 -11.22 -46.53 -9.26
C PHE A 624 -12.39 -46.04 -8.41
N GLY A 625 -12.73 -46.72 -7.31
CA GLY A 625 -13.78 -46.29 -6.38
C GLY A 625 -13.35 -45.01 -5.65
N LYS A 626 -12.16 -45.01 -5.07
CA LYS A 626 -11.57 -43.82 -4.44
C LYS A 626 -11.27 -42.71 -5.46
N ALA A 627 -10.81 -43.07 -6.66
CA ALA A 627 -10.62 -42.10 -7.73
C ALA A 627 -11.93 -41.38 -8.07
N LEU A 628 -13.02 -42.14 -8.27
CA LEU A 628 -14.35 -41.58 -8.52
C LEU A 628 -14.80 -40.68 -7.36
N GLU A 629 -14.61 -41.10 -6.11
CA GLU A 629 -14.99 -40.32 -4.94
C GLU A 629 -14.28 -38.97 -4.90
N TRP A 630 -12.95 -38.97 -4.98
CA TRP A 630 -12.14 -37.75 -4.90
C TRP A 630 -12.32 -36.83 -6.10
N LEU A 631 -12.43 -37.37 -7.32
CA LEU A 631 -12.72 -36.58 -8.51
C LEU A 631 -14.12 -35.97 -8.46
N THR A 632 -15.11 -36.69 -7.92
CA THR A 632 -16.46 -36.15 -7.72
C THR A 632 -16.44 -34.98 -6.74
N LYS A 633 -15.72 -35.11 -5.62
CA LYS A 633 -15.51 -34.01 -4.65
C LYS A 633 -14.82 -32.81 -5.30
N ALA A 634 -13.71 -33.03 -6.01
CA ALA A 634 -12.97 -31.98 -6.71
C ALA A 634 -13.85 -31.25 -7.75
N GLY A 635 -14.62 -32.00 -8.52
CA GLY A 635 -15.54 -31.47 -9.52
C GLY A 635 -16.69 -30.67 -8.91
N ALA A 636 -17.20 -31.06 -7.73
CA ALA A 636 -18.21 -30.32 -6.98
C ALA A 636 -17.67 -28.97 -6.45
N TYR A 637 -16.39 -28.92 -6.06
CA TYR A 637 -15.68 -27.67 -5.75
C TYR A 637 -15.20 -26.91 -7.01
N GLY A 638 -15.60 -27.37 -8.20
CA GLY A 638 -15.45 -26.63 -9.44
C GLY A 638 -14.11 -26.80 -10.16
N ASN A 639 -13.31 -27.82 -9.84
CA ASN A 639 -12.10 -28.16 -10.60
C ASN A 639 -12.47 -28.76 -11.97
N ALA A 640 -12.12 -28.06 -13.05
CA ALA A 640 -12.51 -28.44 -14.41
C ALA A 640 -11.77 -29.70 -14.92
N LYS A 641 -10.51 -29.93 -14.50
CA LYS A 641 -9.74 -31.13 -14.85
C LYS A 641 -10.36 -32.39 -14.23
N ALA A 642 -10.87 -32.28 -13.01
CA ALA A 642 -11.60 -33.34 -12.33
C ALA A 642 -12.92 -33.64 -13.03
N GLN A 643 -13.69 -32.62 -13.41
CA GLN A 643 -14.92 -32.79 -14.19
C GLN A 643 -14.66 -33.46 -15.54
N TYR A 644 -13.60 -33.08 -16.25
CA TYR A 644 -13.18 -33.78 -17.46
C TYR A 644 -12.80 -35.24 -17.19
N SER A 645 -12.02 -35.50 -16.14
CA SER A 645 -11.62 -36.86 -15.73
C SER A 645 -12.82 -37.74 -15.33
N LEU A 646 -13.87 -37.16 -14.75
CA LEU A 646 -15.14 -37.87 -14.50
C LEU A 646 -15.84 -38.23 -15.81
N GLY A 647 -15.79 -37.35 -16.80
CA GLY A 647 -16.25 -37.62 -18.15
C GLY A 647 -15.58 -38.88 -18.72
N ASP A 648 -14.24 -38.94 -18.67
CA ASP A 648 -13.50 -40.13 -19.10
C ASP A 648 -13.90 -41.39 -18.33
N ILE A 649 -14.07 -41.29 -17.00
CA ILE A 649 -14.43 -42.44 -16.16
C ILE A 649 -15.75 -43.07 -16.64
N TYR A 650 -16.74 -42.24 -16.97
CA TYR A 650 -18.02 -42.71 -17.50
C TYR A 650 -17.97 -43.09 -18.99
N GLU A 651 -17.10 -42.47 -19.78
CA GLU A 651 -16.91 -42.81 -21.19
C GLU A 651 -16.28 -44.21 -21.37
N TYR A 652 -15.25 -44.51 -20.58
CA TYR A 652 -14.48 -45.75 -20.67
C TYR A 652 -14.90 -46.81 -19.64
N GLY A 653 -15.80 -46.49 -18.71
CA GLY A 653 -16.30 -47.42 -17.70
C GLY A 653 -15.25 -47.80 -16.64
N GLN A 654 -14.46 -46.83 -16.18
CA GLN A 654 -13.36 -47.06 -15.22
C GLN A 654 -13.89 -47.15 -13.79
N GLY A 655 -14.20 -48.37 -13.31
CA GLY A 655 -14.78 -48.61 -11.98
C GLY A 655 -16.27 -48.29 -11.88
N VAL A 656 -16.91 -47.95 -12.99
CA VAL A 656 -18.36 -47.72 -13.15
C VAL A 656 -18.82 -48.28 -14.49
N PRO A 657 -20.12 -48.58 -14.68
CA PRO A 657 -20.65 -48.88 -16.00
C PRO A 657 -20.45 -47.71 -16.98
N ILE A 658 -20.22 -48.02 -18.26
CA ILE A 658 -20.15 -47.01 -19.31
C ILE A 658 -21.48 -46.26 -19.38
N ASP A 659 -21.42 -44.93 -19.28
CA ASP A 659 -22.56 -44.03 -19.37
C ASP A 659 -22.16 -42.77 -20.15
N ARG A 660 -22.38 -42.83 -21.47
CA ARG A 660 -21.99 -41.75 -22.39
C ARG A 660 -22.80 -40.48 -22.18
N SER A 661 -24.04 -40.57 -21.72
CA SER A 661 -24.86 -39.39 -21.42
C SER A 661 -24.35 -38.66 -20.18
N LYS A 662 -23.93 -39.41 -19.16
CA LYS A 662 -23.30 -38.87 -17.97
C LYS A 662 -21.89 -38.34 -18.26
N ALA A 663 -21.13 -39.00 -19.12
CA ALA A 663 -19.84 -38.50 -19.60
C ALA A 663 -19.99 -37.14 -20.28
N LEU A 664 -20.95 -37.00 -21.20
CA LEU A 664 -21.27 -35.73 -21.86
C LEU A 664 -21.62 -34.64 -20.86
N SER A 665 -22.42 -34.96 -19.84
CA SER A 665 -22.81 -33.99 -18.80
C SER A 665 -21.59 -33.42 -18.06
N TRP A 666 -20.64 -34.29 -17.69
CA TRP A 666 -19.40 -33.88 -17.04
C TRP A 666 -18.47 -33.10 -17.96
N PHE A 667 -18.33 -33.51 -19.23
CA PHE A 667 -17.60 -32.74 -20.22
C PHE A 667 -18.21 -31.34 -20.42
N MET A 668 -19.53 -31.21 -20.48
CA MET A 668 -20.19 -29.91 -20.58
C MET A 668 -19.89 -29.01 -19.37
N MET A 669 -19.91 -29.55 -18.15
CA MET A 669 -19.57 -28.79 -16.94
C MET A 669 -18.14 -28.22 -17.01
N ALA A 670 -17.16 -29.03 -17.43
CA ALA A 670 -15.78 -28.60 -17.61
C ALA A 670 -15.64 -27.59 -18.78
N ALA A 671 -16.38 -27.80 -19.87
CA ALA A 671 -16.37 -26.91 -21.04
C ALA A 671 -16.95 -25.52 -20.72
N PHE A 672 -17.98 -25.41 -19.88
CA PHE A 672 -18.51 -24.13 -19.40
C PHE A 672 -17.51 -23.36 -18.52
N LYS A 673 -16.56 -24.05 -17.90
CA LYS A 673 -15.40 -23.47 -17.19
C LYS A 673 -14.21 -23.18 -18.11
N GLN A 674 -14.45 -23.21 -19.42
CA GLN A 674 -13.48 -22.96 -20.45
C GLN A 674 -12.32 -23.97 -20.55
N TYR A 675 -12.52 -25.23 -20.11
CA TYR A 675 -11.48 -26.26 -20.26
C TYR A 675 -11.39 -26.76 -21.72
N PRO A 676 -10.25 -26.54 -22.42
CA PRO A 676 -10.17 -26.72 -23.88
C PRO A 676 -10.43 -28.16 -24.35
N GLU A 677 -9.90 -29.16 -23.64
CA GLU A 677 -10.06 -30.58 -23.95
C GLU A 677 -11.52 -31.03 -23.76
N ALA A 678 -12.21 -30.49 -22.76
CA ALA A 678 -13.63 -30.76 -22.55
C ALA A 678 -14.49 -30.12 -23.65
N MET A 679 -14.20 -28.90 -24.09
CA MET A 679 -14.90 -28.29 -25.23
C MET A 679 -14.75 -29.14 -26.49
N ASN A 680 -13.54 -29.64 -26.74
CA ASN A 680 -13.29 -30.56 -27.86
C ASN A 680 -14.08 -31.88 -27.70
N ALA A 681 -14.11 -32.47 -26.50
CA ALA A 681 -14.88 -33.68 -26.23
C ALA A 681 -16.39 -33.48 -26.45
N VAL A 682 -16.95 -32.34 -26.00
CA VAL A 682 -18.36 -31.99 -26.27
C VAL A 682 -18.61 -31.85 -27.76
N GLY A 683 -17.73 -31.17 -28.50
CA GLY A 683 -17.83 -31.06 -29.95
C GLY A 683 -17.84 -32.43 -30.64
N TYR A 684 -16.94 -33.32 -30.24
CA TYR A 684 -16.85 -34.69 -30.75
C TYR A 684 -18.11 -35.52 -30.46
N TYR A 685 -18.70 -35.37 -29.28
CA TYR A 685 -19.94 -36.05 -28.91
C TYR A 685 -21.13 -35.62 -29.77
N TYR A 686 -21.29 -34.32 -30.03
CA TYR A 686 -22.33 -33.81 -30.93
C TYR A 686 -22.07 -34.18 -32.40
N GLN A 687 -20.81 -34.19 -32.84
CA GLN A 687 -20.46 -34.58 -34.21
C GLN A 687 -20.83 -36.03 -34.52
N ASN A 688 -20.76 -36.93 -33.53
CA ASN A 688 -20.95 -38.37 -33.70
C ASN A 688 -22.24 -38.90 -33.06
N GLY A 689 -23.09 -38.04 -32.47
CA GLY A 689 -24.31 -38.46 -31.77
C GLY A 689 -24.07 -39.41 -30.59
N ILE A 690 -22.96 -39.21 -29.85
CA ILE A 690 -22.58 -40.07 -28.72
C ILE A 690 -23.30 -39.56 -27.47
N GLY A 691 -24.25 -40.35 -26.92
CA GLY A 691 -25.02 -39.92 -25.74
C GLY A 691 -25.93 -38.70 -25.96
N THR A 692 -26.07 -38.26 -27.22
CA THR A 692 -26.90 -37.13 -27.67
C THR A 692 -27.34 -37.39 -29.12
N LYS A 693 -28.21 -36.53 -29.67
CA LYS A 693 -28.47 -36.52 -31.11
C LYS A 693 -27.30 -35.84 -31.83
N GLU A 694 -26.96 -36.38 -33.00
CA GLU A 694 -25.96 -35.76 -33.87
C GLU A 694 -26.37 -34.32 -34.24
N ASP A 695 -25.45 -33.37 -34.07
CA ASP A 695 -25.63 -31.97 -34.47
C ASP A 695 -24.28 -31.36 -34.88
N GLN A 696 -24.09 -31.28 -36.20
CA GLN A 696 -22.89 -30.74 -36.83
C GLN A 696 -22.68 -29.23 -36.56
N THR A 697 -23.76 -28.48 -36.30
CA THR A 697 -23.66 -27.02 -36.02
C THR A 697 -23.19 -26.77 -34.60
N ILE A 698 -23.73 -27.52 -33.63
CA ILE A 698 -23.30 -27.48 -32.24
C ILE A 698 -21.85 -27.97 -32.13
N ALA A 699 -21.49 -29.04 -32.83
CA ALA A 699 -20.13 -29.57 -32.87
C ALA A 699 -19.11 -28.52 -33.33
N ARG A 700 -19.35 -27.88 -34.48
CA ARG A 700 -18.52 -26.78 -35.01
C ARG A 700 -18.35 -25.65 -33.99
N ASN A 701 -19.44 -25.21 -33.36
CA ASN A 701 -19.38 -24.12 -32.38
C ASN A 701 -18.51 -24.47 -31.17
N TRP A 702 -18.55 -25.72 -30.71
CA TRP A 702 -17.69 -26.17 -29.61
C TRP A 702 -16.24 -26.36 -30.03
N PHE A 703 -15.97 -26.88 -31.23
CA PHE A 703 -14.61 -26.94 -31.77
C PHE A 703 -13.98 -25.56 -31.95
N GLN A 704 -14.76 -24.56 -32.39
CA GLN A 704 -14.34 -23.17 -32.45
C GLN A 704 -13.92 -22.65 -31.07
N LYS A 705 -14.78 -22.80 -30.06
CA LYS A 705 -14.44 -22.40 -28.69
C LYS A 705 -13.19 -23.12 -28.18
N ALA A 706 -13.05 -24.42 -28.46
CA ALA A 706 -11.89 -25.20 -28.07
C ALA A 706 -10.61 -24.67 -28.74
N ALA A 707 -10.66 -24.38 -30.03
CA ALA A 707 -9.54 -23.82 -30.78
C ALA A 707 -9.14 -22.42 -30.27
N ASP A 708 -10.12 -21.58 -29.94
CA ASP A 708 -9.89 -20.23 -29.40
C ASP A 708 -9.32 -20.28 -27.99
N ALA A 709 -9.68 -21.30 -27.21
CA ALA A 709 -9.09 -21.61 -25.91
C ALA A 709 -7.74 -22.37 -26.00
N GLY A 710 -7.17 -22.55 -27.20
CA GLY A 710 -5.84 -23.14 -27.40
C GLY A 710 -5.79 -24.66 -27.53
N SER A 711 -6.92 -25.34 -27.72
CA SER A 711 -6.94 -26.80 -27.95
C SER A 711 -6.42 -27.15 -29.34
N ALA A 712 -5.30 -27.88 -29.41
CA ALA A 712 -4.75 -28.40 -30.66
C ALA A 712 -5.72 -29.38 -31.36
N ALA A 713 -6.39 -30.23 -30.58
CA ALA A 713 -7.41 -31.17 -31.05
C ALA A 713 -8.70 -30.44 -31.50
N GLY A 714 -9.11 -29.39 -30.77
CA GLY A 714 -10.25 -28.55 -31.16
C GLY A 714 -10.00 -27.86 -32.51
N ALA A 715 -8.81 -27.26 -32.70
CA ALA A 715 -8.41 -26.69 -33.98
C ALA A 715 -8.36 -27.74 -35.11
N LEU A 716 -7.88 -28.95 -34.81
CA LEU A 716 -7.84 -30.06 -35.78
C LEU A 716 -9.24 -30.47 -36.24
N ASN A 717 -10.16 -30.67 -35.29
CA ASN A 717 -11.52 -31.10 -35.57
C ASN A 717 -12.34 -30.01 -36.28
N LEU A 718 -12.09 -28.74 -35.94
CA LEU A 718 -12.67 -27.62 -36.67
C LEU A 718 -12.16 -27.54 -38.11
N ALA A 719 -10.85 -27.71 -38.31
CA ALA A 719 -10.26 -27.75 -39.65
C ALA A 719 -10.85 -28.89 -40.48
N TRP A 720 -10.99 -30.08 -39.88
CA TRP A 720 -11.63 -31.23 -40.52
C TRP A 720 -13.09 -30.95 -40.86
N TYR A 721 -13.82 -30.22 -40.01
CA TYR A 721 -15.19 -29.78 -40.30
C TYR A 721 -15.25 -28.85 -41.51
N TYR A 722 -14.36 -27.86 -41.62
CA TYR A 722 -14.30 -26.97 -42.78
C TYR A 722 -13.77 -27.66 -44.04
N GLU A 723 -13.07 -28.79 -43.91
CA GLU A 723 -12.67 -29.56 -45.08
C GLU A 723 -13.78 -30.52 -45.56
N ASN A 724 -14.42 -31.25 -44.65
CA ASN A 724 -15.27 -32.40 -44.99
C ASN A 724 -16.74 -32.22 -44.58
N GLY A 725 -17.05 -31.22 -43.74
CA GLY A 725 -18.37 -30.99 -43.16
C GLY A 725 -19.32 -30.25 -44.09
N LYS A 726 -20.36 -29.64 -43.51
CA LYS A 726 -21.43 -28.96 -44.25
C LYS A 726 -21.01 -27.60 -44.83
N ASP A 727 -20.17 -26.87 -44.09
CA ASP A 727 -19.70 -25.53 -44.43
C ASP A 727 -18.28 -25.62 -45.01
N GLN A 728 -18.09 -26.29 -46.15
CA GLN A 728 -16.75 -26.54 -46.68
C GLN A 728 -16.07 -25.24 -47.14
N ASP A 729 -14.87 -24.99 -46.61
CA ASP A 729 -14.00 -23.89 -46.97
C ASP A 729 -12.54 -24.30 -46.75
N GLN A 730 -11.83 -24.56 -47.86
CA GLN A 730 -10.43 -25.00 -47.81
C GLN A 730 -9.49 -23.92 -47.26
N ALA A 731 -9.77 -22.63 -47.48
CA ALA A 731 -8.93 -21.56 -46.96
C ALA A 731 -9.07 -21.47 -45.44
N VAL A 732 -10.29 -21.62 -44.91
CA VAL A 732 -10.53 -21.66 -43.46
C VAL A 732 -9.97 -22.95 -42.84
N ALA A 733 -10.15 -24.10 -43.49
CA ALA A 733 -9.56 -25.36 -43.05
C ALA A 733 -8.03 -25.28 -42.96
N PHE A 734 -7.38 -24.66 -43.95
CA PHE A 734 -5.93 -24.41 -43.93
C PHE A 734 -5.50 -23.62 -42.68
N GLN A 735 -6.18 -22.53 -42.35
CA GLN A 735 -5.83 -21.70 -41.20
C GLN A 735 -5.92 -22.49 -39.88
N TYR A 736 -6.95 -23.32 -39.71
CA TYR A 736 -7.11 -24.12 -38.50
C TYR A 736 -6.19 -25.34 -38.44
N TYR A 737 -5.86 -25.98 -39.57
CA TYR A 737 -4.80 -27.00 -39.61
C TYR A 737 -3.45 -26.40 -39.25
N LYS A 738 -3.15 -25.19 -39.73
CA LYS A 738 -1.96 -24.43 -39.34
C LYS A 738 -1.93 -24.16 -37.84
N LYS A 739 -3.01 -23.61 -37.28
CA LYS A 739 -3.15 -23.37 -35.83
C LYS A 739 -2.95 -24.66 -35.02
N SER A 740 -3.53 -25.77 -35.46
CA SER A 740 -3.36 -27.09 -34.81
C SER A 740 -1.91 -27.58 -34.85
N ALA A 741 -1.22 -27.40 -35.99
CA ALA A 741 0.18 -27.78 -36.16
C ALA A 741 1.14 -26.92 -35.32
N GLU A 742 0.86 -25.62 -35.19
CA GLU A 742 1.62 -24.69 -34.33
C GLU A 742 1.46 -25.04 -32.84
N LEU A 743 0.30 -25.59 -32.46
CA LEU A 743 0.03 -26.18 -31.15
C LEU A 743 0.59 -27.62 -30.99
N ASN A 744 1.49 -28.04 -31.88
CA ASN A 744 2.16 -29.34 -31.89
C ASN A 744 1.27 -30.58 -32.06
N SER A 745 0.08 -30.44 -32.68
CA SER A 745 -0.73 -31.60 -33.05
C SER A 745 -0.11 -32.38 -34.20
N ALA A 746 0.25 -33.64 -33.97
CA ALA A 746 0.82 -34.53 -34.98
C ALA A 746 -0.13 -34.71 -36.20
N GLY A 747 -1.44 -34.83 -35.94
CA GLY A 747 -2.45 -34.89 -37.01
C GLY A 747 -2.62 -33.55 -37.74
N GLY A 748 -2.47 -32.43 -37.04
CA GLY A 748 -2.51 -31.08 -37.63
C GLY A 748 -1.32 -30.81 -38.53
N MET A 749 -0.10 -31.18 -38.09
CA MET A 749 1.12 -31.11 -38.89
C MET A 749 0.99 -31.95 -40.18
N PHE A 750 0.48 -33.19 -40.07
CA PHE A 750 0.24 -34.03 -41.23
C PHE A 750 -0.78 -33.43 -42.20
N ALA A 751 -1.92 -32.95 -41.69
CA ALA A 751 -2.96 -32.36 -42.52
C ALA A 751 -2.48 -31.06 -43.20
N LEU A 752 -1.74 -30.22 -42.48
CA LEU A 752 -1.14 -29.01 -43.04
C LEU A 752 -0.12 -29.33 -44.14
N GLY A 753 0.73 -30.34 -43.92
CA GLY A 753 1.66 -30.83 -44.94
C GLY A 753 0.93 -31.24 -46.22
N ARG A 754 -0.23 -31.91 -46.09
CA ARG A 754 -1.08 -32.26 -47.23
C ARG A 754 -1.68 -31.05 -47.94
N PHE A 755 -2.10 -30.03 -47.20
CA PHE A 755 -2.63 -28.81 -47.84
C PHE A 755 -1.57 -28.10 -48.69
N TYR A 756 -0.32 -28.08 -48.23
CA TYR A 756 0.80 -27.55 -49.02
C TYR A 756 1.21 -28.46 -50.20
N ASP A 757 1.15 -29.79 -50.06
CA ASP A 757 1.52 -30.74 -51.13
C ASP A 757 0.47 -30.80 -52.25
N ASP A 758 -0.81 -30.89 -51.86
CA ASP A 758 -1.95 -31.04 -52.77
C ASP A 758 -2.49 -29.67 -53.27
N GLY A 759 -2.05 -28.54 -52.69
CA GLY A 759 -2.49 -27.19 -53.07
C GLY A 759 -3.94 -26.88 -52.70
N LEU A 760 -4.38 -27.31 -51.52
CA LEU A 760 -5.77 -27.19 -51.06
C LEU A 760 -5.98 -25.83 -50.38
N GLY A 761 -6.71 -24.92 -51.01
CA GLY A 761 -6.93 -23.56 -50.48
C GLY A 761 -5.68 -22.67 -50.43
N ILE A 762 -4.52 -23.14 -50.91
CA ILE A 762 -3.25 -22.42 -51.00
C ILE A 762 -2.44 -22.91 -52.21
N ALA A 763 -1.46 -22.13 -52.66
CA ALA A 763 -0.52 -22.56 -53.69
C ALA A 763 0.31 -23.76 -53.20
N VAL A 764 0.61 -24.68 -54.12
CA VAL A 764 1.46 -25.85 -53.85
C VAL A 764 2.85 -25.39 -53.41
N ASP A 765 3.28 -25.86 -52.23
CA ASP A 765 4.62 -25.67 -51.69
C ASP A 765 5.12 -26.97 -51.06
N ARG A 766 5.74 -27.81 -51.88
CA ARG A 766 6.21 -29.13 -51.44
C ARG A 766 7.39 -29.06 -50.48
N GLN A 767 8.17 -27.98 -50.48
CA GLN A 767 9.25 -27.81 -49.51
C GLN A 767 8.68 -27.56 -48.11
N GLU A 768 7.63 -26.78 -48.02
CA GLU A 768 6.93 -26.56 -46.75
C GLU A 768 6.18 -27.82 -46.31
N ALA A 769 5.52 -28.52 -47.24
CA ALA A 769 4.88 -29.81 -46.96
C ALA A 769 5.83 -30.83 -46.30
N ILE A 770 7.04 -30.95 -46.85
CA ILE A 770 8.10 -31.82 -46.34
C ILE A 770 8.46 -31.50 -44.89
N LYS A 771 8.61 -30.22 -44.52
CA LYS A 771 8.94 -29.82 -43.14
C LYS A 771 7.86 -30.26 -42.16
N TRP A 772 6.59 -30.06 -42.52
CA TRP A 772 5.46 -30.42 -41.65
C TRP A 772 5.26 -31.93 -41.54
N TYR A 773 5.49 -32.68 -42.61
CA TYR A 773 5.50 -34.14 -42.55
C TYR A 773 6.63 -34.69 -41.70
N LEU A 774 7.83 -34.13 -41.75
CA LEU A 774 8.95 -34.50 -40.86
C LEU A 774 8.57 -34.28 -39.39
N ARG A 775 8.06 -33.09 -39.06
CA ARG A 775 7.60 -32.79 -37.69
C ARG A 775 6.47 -33.73 -37.23
N ALA A 776 5.56 -34.10 -38.12
CA ALA A 776 4.51 -35.06 -37.82
C ALA A 776 5.08 -36.46 -37.50
N MET A 777 6.12 -36.90 -38.21
CA MET A 777 6.82 -38.16 -37.93
C MET A 777 7.59 -38.12 -36.61
N ASP A 778 8.29 -37.03 -36.33
CA ASP A 778 9.00 -36.84 -35.04
C ASP A 778 8.01 -36.85 -33.86
N ALA A 779 6.78 -36.38 -34.10
CA ALA A 779 5.67 -36.46 -33.16
C ALA A 779 4.93 -37.82 -33.16
N GLY A 780 5.45 -38.84 -33.87
CA GLY A 780 4.94 -40.22 -33.87
C GLY A 780 3.84 -40.54 -34.90
N TYR A 781 3.53 -39.65 -35.84
CA TYR A 781 2.51 -39.87 -36.88
C TYR A 781 3.08 -40.61 -38.10
N ASN A 782 3.26 -41.92 -37.96
CA ASN A 782 3.94 -42.75 -38.97
C ASN A 782 3.31 -42.71 -40.38
N ARG A 783 2.00 -42.40 -40.49
CA ARG A 783 1.32 -42.24 -41.79
C ARG A 783 1.88 -41.07 -42.61
N ALA A 784 2.54 -40.11 -41.98
CA ALA A 784 3.21 -39.01 -42.66
C ALA A 784 4.38 -39.48 -43.56
N ALA A 785 4.99 -40.64 -43.27
CA ALA A 785 6.13 -41.16 -44.02
C ALA A 785 5.81 -41.40 -45.51
N TYR A 786 4.60 -41.86 -45.82
CA TYR A 786 4.18 -42.11 -47.20
C TYR A 786 4.06 -40.80 -48.01
N ARG A 787 3.38 -39.81 -47.44
CA ARG A 787 3.22 -38.48 -48.06
C ARG A 787 4.55 -37.73 -48.12
N LEU A 788 5.41 -37.90 -47.12
CA LEU A 788 6.77 -37.38 -47.13
C LEU A 788 7.59 -37.94 -48.29
N ALA A 789 7.58 -39.26 -48.47
CA ALA A 789 8.31 -39.92 -49.55
C ALA A 789 7.82 -39.44 -50.93
N TYR A 790 6.51 -39.30 -51.11
CA TYR A 790 5.91 -38.77 -52.33
C TYR A 790 6.28 -37.30 -52.59
N ALA A 791 6.16 -36.42 -51.58
CA ALA A 791 6.50 -35.01 -51.70
C ALA A 791 8.00 -34.80 -51.98
N TYR A 792 8.89 -35.58 -51.35
CA TYR A 792 10.33 -35.57 -51.65
C TYR A 792 10.63 -36.06 -53.07
N ASP A 793 10.00 -37.14 -53.51
CA ASP A 793 10.18 -37.70 -54.85
C ASP A 793 9.77 -36.69 -55.94
N ALA A 794 8.58 -36.11 -55.79
CA ALA A 794 8.03 -35.10 -56.68
C ALA A 794 8.82 -33.77 -56.67
N THR A 795 9.63 -33.52 -55.64
CA THR A 795 10.43 -32.29 -55.49
C THR A 795 11.89 -32.47 -55.94
N PHE A 796 12.48 -33.67 -55.80
CA PHE A 796 13.93 -33.91 -55.98
C PHE A 796 14.33 -35.08 -56.93
N SER A 797 13.37 -35.84 -57.49
CA SER A 797 13.50 -36.95 -58.47
C SER A 797 14.09 -38.32 -58.02
N SER A 798 13.19 -39.33 -58.07
CA SER A 798 13.18 -40.79 -58.33
C SER A 798 14.19 -41.82 -57.80
N ASP A 799 15.45 -41.51 -57.49
CA ASP A 799 16.38 -42.62 -57.13
C ASP A 799 16.41 -42.99 -55.64
N ASN A 800 15.95 -42.11 -54.74
CA ASN A 800 16.01 -42.32 -53.29
C ASN A 800 14.65 -42.59 -52.61
N ALA A 801 13.53 -42.39 -53.31
CA ALA A 801 12.20 -42.58 -52.75
C ALA A 801 11.90 -44.05 -52.41
N ALA A 802 12.38 -44.97 -53.26
CA ALA A 802 12.19 -46.39 -53.08
C ALA A 802 13.08 -47.01 -51.98
N GLU A 803 14.22 -46.39 -51.66
CA GLU A 803 15.09 -46.78 -50.54
C GLU A 803 14.41 -46.50 -49.19
N ASN A 804 13.64 -45.42 -49.09
CA ASN A 804 12.95 -45.02 -47.86
C ASN A 804 11.67 -45.83 -47.59
N ILE A 805 10.96 -46.27 -48.63
CA ILE A 805 9.82 -47.20 -48.51
C ILE A 805 10.28 -48.54 -47.92
N LEU A 806 11.48 -49.02 -48.30
CA LEU A 806 12.08 -50.24 -47.76
C LEU A 806 12.62 -50.08 -46.32
N LEU A 807 13.04 -48.87 -45.92
CA LEU A 807 13.42 -48.58 -44.52
C LEU A 807 12.19 -48.61 -43.59
N ALA A 808 11.05 -48.08 -44.06
CA ALA A 808 9.77 -48.17 -43.37
C ALA A 808 9.25 -49.62 -43.28
N MET A 809 9.47 -50.45 -44.31
CA MET A 809 9.13 -51.88 -44.28
C MET A 809 9.94 -52.69 -43.23
N ARG A 810 11.20 -52.34 -42.96
CA ARG A 810 11.98 -52.97 -41.87
C ARG A 810 11.40 -52.70 -40.47
N GLN A 811 10.54 -51.69 -40.33
CA GLN A 811 9.86 -51.36 -39.08
C GLN A 811 8.51 -52.07 -38.91
N GLY A 812 8.14 -52.97 -39.84
CA GLY A 812 7.15 -54.03 -39.59
C GLY A 812 5.70 -53.76 -40.01
N ASP A 813 5.43 -52.83 -40.92
CA ASP A 813 4.06 -52.50 -41.36
C ASP A 813 3.57 -53.41 -42.52
N ARG A 814 2.53 -54.21 -42.26
CA ARG A 814 1.97 -55.18 -43.23
C ARG A 814 1.05 -54.55 -44.27
N GLN A 815 0.57 -53.33 -44.06
CA GLN A 815 -0.45 -52.72 -44.94
C GLN A 815 0.13 -52.24 -46.28
N ILE A 816 1.42 -51.89 -46.31
CA ILE A 816 2.15 -51.39 -47.49
C ILE A 816 2.42 -52.50 -48.52
N ALA A 817 2.49 -53.77 -48.09
CA ALA A 817 2.81 -54.92 -48.95
C ALA A 817 1.71 -55.24 -49.97
N ASP A 818 0.45 -54.94 -49.67
CA ASP A 818 -0.67 -55.23 -50.57
C ASP A 818 -0.87 -54.14 -51.65
N GLU A 819 -0.45 -52.91 -51.38
CA GLU A 819 -0.52 -51.80 -52.33
C GLU A 819 0.62 -51.85 -53.39
N LEU A 820 1.75 -52.49 -53.07
CA LEU A 820 2.88 -52.72 -54.00
C LEU A 820 2.54 -53.65 -55.19
N LYS A 821 1.43 -54.40 -55.12
CA LYS A 821 0.95 -55.23 -56.23
C LYS A 821 0.46 -54.41 -57.43
N ALA A 822 0.18 -53.11 -57.24
CA ALA A 822 -0.32 -52.21 -58.27
C ALA A 822 0.77 -51.58 -59.16
N PHE A 823 2.06 -51.68 -58.80
CA PHE A 823 3.14 -51.17 -59.64
C PHE A 823 3.35 -52.02 -60.91
N SER A 824 3.75 -51.34 -61.99
CA SER A 824 4.09 -52.01 -63.24
C SER A 824 5.26 -52.99 -63.05
N PRO A 825 5.30 -54.13 -63.77
CA PRO A 825 6.41 -55.07 -63.72
C PRO A 825 7.78 -54.41 -63.96
N PHE A 826 7.82 -53.39 -64.82
CA PHE A 826 9.04 -52.61 -65.12
C PHE A 826 9.59 -51.89 -63.89
N THR A 827 8.74 -51.20 -63.15
CA THR A 827 9.12 -50.45 -61.94
C THR A 827 9.62 -51.39 -60.84
N ARG A 828 9.00 -52.57 -60.70
CA ARG A 828 9.40 -53.60 -59.72
C ARG A 828 10.78 -54.19 -60.04
N THR A 829 11.07 -54.47 -61.32
CA THR A 829 12.36 -55.03 -61.75
C THR A 829 13.50 -54.01 -61.71
N ALA A 830 13.25 -52.74 -62.07
CA ALA A 830 14.24 -51.67 -61.95
C ALA A 830 14.67 -51.44 -60.49
N LEU A 831 13.71 -51.52 -59.56
CA LEU A 831 13.94 -51.39 -58.13
C LEU A 831 14.79 -52.54 -57.57
N LYS A 832 14.42 -53.80 -57.87
CA LYS A 832 15.20 -54.99 -57.44
C LYS A 832 16.66 -54.94 -57.94
N ARG A 833 16.89 -54.49 -59.19
CA ARG A 833 18.24 -54.37 -59.78
C ARG A 833 19.08 -53.24 -59.15
N SER A 834 18.44 -52.14 -58.75
CA SER A 834 19.15 -51.05 -58.04
C SER A 834 19.61 -51.49 -56.65
N LEU A 835 18.75 -52.20 -55.92
CA LEU A 835 19.02 -52.72 -54.58
C LEU A 835 20.08 -53.84 -54.57
N SER A 836 20.04 -54.74 -55.55
CA SER A 836 21.06 -55.80 -55.71
C SER A 836 22.45 -55.23 -55.95
N ARG A 837 22.58 -54.18 -56.78
CA ARG A 837 23.87 -53.48 -57.02
C ARG A 837 24.45 -52.81 -55.78
N ARG A 838 23.61 -52.50 -54.79
CA ARG A 838 24.02 -51.88 -53.51
C ARG A 838 24.14 -52.89 -52.37
N GLY A 839 23.96 -54.19 -52.64
CA GLY A 839 24.06 -55.27 -51.63
C GLY A 839 22.89 -55.33 -50.65
N LEU A 840 21.76 -54.70 -50.98
CA LEU A 840 20.59 -54.56 -50.09
C LEU A 840 19.42 -55.47 -50.48
N TYR A 841 19.58 -56.29 -51.53
CA TYR A 841 18.62 -57.29 -51.97
C TYR A 841 19.35 -58.48 -52.62
N ASP A 842 19.06 -59.67 -52.12
CA ASP A 842 19.67 -60.96 -52.47
C ASP A 842 18.66 -61.98 -53.04
N GLY A 843 17.41 -61.55 -53.25
CA GLY A 843 16.36 -62.34 -53.88
C GLY A 843 16.45 -62.40 -55.42
N PRO A 844 15.68 -63.30 -56.06
CA PRO A 844 15.71 -63.49 -57.51
C PRO A 844 15.23 -62.24 -58.28
N LEU A 845 15.99 -61.88 -59.31
CA LEU A 845 15.61 -60.86 -60.29
C LEU A 845 14.71 -61.50 -61.34
N ASP A 846 13.49 -60.98 -61.52
CA ASP A 846 12.55 -61.52 -62.52
C ASP A 846 12.98 -61.07 -63.93
N ASP A 847 13.24 -62.03 -64.83
CA ASP A 847 13.78 -61.82 -66.20
C ASP A 847 12.70 -61.55 -67.27
N GLU A 848 11.46 -61.24 -66.90
CA GLU A 848 10.33 -61.11 -67.86
C GLU A 848 10.42 -59.92 -68.84
N ILE A 849 11.46 -59.09 -68.80
CA ILE A 849 11.59 -57.85 -69.61
C ILE A 849 12.60 -57.98 -70.76
N ASP A 850 13.19 -59.15 -70.99
CA ASP A 850 14.29 -59.27 -71.96
C ASP A 850 13.85 -59.57 -73.41
N GLN A 851 12.59 -59.94 -73.66
CA GLN A 851 12.06 -60.26 -75.00
C GLN A 851 11.47 -59.04 -75.76
N PRO A 852 10.67 -58.16 -75.13
CA PRO A 852 10.11 -56.99 -75.82
C PRO A 852 11.18 -55.92 -76.12
N LEU A 853 12.15 -55.74 -75.21
CA LEU A 853 13.21 -54.74 -75.34
C LEU A 853 14.20 -55.08 -76.47
N LYS A 854 14.56 -56.37 -76.64
CA LYS A 854 15.38 -56.85 -77.77
C LYS A 854 14.67 -56.68 -79.11
N SER A 855 13.34 -56.80 -79.14
CA SER A 855 12.51 -56.63 -80.33
C SER A 855 12.38 -55.16 -80.75
N SER A 856 12.18 -54.26 -79.78
CA SER A 856 12.08 -52.82 -80.02
C SER A 856 13.42 -52.17 -80.38
N LEU A 857 14.54 -52.61 -79.77
CA LEU A 857 15.88 -52.11 -80.11
C LEU A 857 16.33 -52.55 -81.52
N LYS A 858 15.89 -53.73 -81.99
CA LYS A 858 16.18 -54.21 -83.36
C LYS A 858 15.42 -53.42 -84.43
N ASN A 859 14.22 -52.93 -84.12
CA ASN A 859 13.44 -52.06 -85.01
C ASN A 859 13.92 -50.61 -84.99
N TYR A 860 14.41 -50.11 -83.85
CA TYR A 860 14.94 -48.75 -83.75
C TYR A 860 16.25 -48.57 -84.55
N ALA A 861 17.17 -49.55 -84.46
CA ALA A 861 18.43 -49.54 -85.21
C ALA A 861 18.28 -49.69 -86.75
N MET A 862 17.15 -50.24 -87.23
CA MET A 862 16.85 -50.32 -88.66
C MET A 862 16.15 -49.08 -89.22
N THR A 863 15.55 -48.24 -88.38
CA THR A 863 14.70 -47.13 -88.84
C THR A 863 15.38 -45.77 -88.75
N TYR A 864 16.33 -45.57 -87.84
CA TYR A 864 17.08 -44.31 -87.71
C TYR A 864 18.56 -44.61 -87.47
N GLY A 865 19.35 -44.59 -88.55
CA GLY A 865 20.80 -44.74 -88.48
C GLY A 865 21.45 -43.50 -87.86
N GLY A 866 22.25 -43.72 -86.81
CA GLY A 866 22.98 -42.70 -86.06
C GLY A 866 23.39 -43.23 -84.70
#